data_AF-Q01CT5-F1
#
_entry.id   AF-Q01CT5-F1
#
_cell.length_a   1.000
_cell.length_b   1.000
_cell.length_c   1.000
_cell.angle_alpha   90.00
_cell.angle_beta   90.00
_cell.angle_gamma   90.00
#
_symmetry.space_group_name_H-M   'P 1'
#
loop_
_entity.id
_entity.type
_entity.pdbx_description
1 polymer ?
#
loop_
_entity_poly.entity_id
_entity_poly.type
_entity_poly.pdbx_seq_one_letter_code
_entity_poly.pdbx_strand_id
1 'polypeptide(L)'
;MDGATDRAREKAVDAVEIDREATTTTASSRDDGVDVDAIVGDARALEASTPTWFDPRAFEGDDFDPWAYVEETSSFVGVDAMREALDAYEKEVKARLEVIVRDNYEEFASLGDGLRDYEELRREIEPEAKATREVVRAEREEIARALERLEANAAEREARARASESKRLAEECTHTVSKVERLLGELDVGEKVSVSSGAQTSENVGEVFASVLISAEDREGLDLLEPAFDDEPATTSGGDAAPADEMHQSHVSDDVNERARLLDRISSEVNRLKFYQKQGKDLATIRDLADRIEYCELKLTSLVQTALIDGLKEKNAHIISHCLHACAAIGKMDVVENVVRTTLIQPAVEKAIDSAGEEHFDSILPQLGEAAIASCSNVLELTRAPDAGLHTVDFLAGTVLAEVDAQVSAARQHAYSPGMPHIFIKNYRAAMAFVDRLEELAPTPSSLNDFRASKHLTTYIKRWDLRVYFSLRFNEYATTVEEELNQPGLDTSLASDGFLLASTTQAWLTMCKCTSDDVFVPALADKFVRLFAQVLSRYKTWVNSGMDALAMQQNAEKGAEESAVSVGGTNWGATAGGDELILVRLDIEKLCERVRSDGADRIKTSISILGDEATKLALDCILEGVEDLSAIIPRVDTFIVKVHVDRCVEALKQLKGITATFRMTNKPMPTRHSHFVPSILAPLQTFVDNERTKALSKTSTHEIVTQVVETVCEKYGELARDLLETVKKTEASLNRLKDRQGKASNAGTGDSDKICRQLYLDAKEFETQMKKFGVDPRDSNAFRALWEAVEAGAPEISA
;
A
#
# COMPACT_ATOMS: atom_id res chain seq x y z
N MET A 1 -17.41 -13.32 -49.17
CA MET A 1 -17.82 -13.31 -50.58
C MET A 1 -17.99 -11.86 -50.96
N ASP A 2 -17.31 -11.49 -52.04
CA ASP A 2 -17.52 -10.32 -52.91
C ASP A 2 -17.49 -8.93 -52.21
N GLY A 3 -16.45 -8.11 -52.38
CA GLY A 3 -15.49 -8.07 -53.47
C GLY A 3 -16.14 -7.51 -54.73
N ALA A 4 -16.14 -6.17 -54.86
CA ALA A 4 -16.17 -5.47 -56.16
C ALA A 4 -16.27 -3.95 -55.96
N THR A 5 -15.28 -3.27 -55.36
CA THR A 5 -15.18 -1.80 -55.52
C THR A 5 -13.77 -1.22 -55.42
N ASP A 6 -12.71 -2.03 -55.33
CA ASP A 6 -11.34 -1.50 -55.16
C ASP A 6 -10.35 -1.92 -56.28
N ARG A 7 -10.86 -2.03 -57.52
CA ARG A 7 -10.03 -2.41 -58.68
C ARG A 7 -10.54 -1.80 -59.98
N ALA A 8 -10.66 -0.47 -60.05
CA ALA A 8 -11.01 0.23 -61.29
C ALA A 8 -10.54 1.70 -61.35
N ARG A 9 -9.41 2.04 -60.71
CA ARG A 9 -8.78 3.36 -60.87
C ARG A 9 -7.31 3.33 -61.27
N GLU A 10 -6.82 2.15 -61.58
CA GLU A 10 -5.53 1.91 -62.20
C GLU A 10 -5.81 1.40 -63.63
N LYS A 11 -5.32 2.14 -64.65
CA LYS A 11 -5.52 2.01 -66.12
C LYS A 11 -6.49 3.01 -66.77
N ALA A 12 -6.03 4.26 -66.88
CA ALA A 12 -6.32 5.11 -68.03
C ALA A 12 -5.32 6.29 -68.08
N VAL A 13 -4.03 5.98 -67.97
CA VAL A 13 -2.94 6.88 -68.33
C VAL A 13 -2.12 6.09 -69.34
N ASP A 14 -2.57 6.12 -70.60
CA ASP A 14 -1.77 5.81 -71.78
C ASP A 14 -2.55 6.17 -73.06
N ALA A 15 -1.82 6.79 -73.99
CA ALA A 15 -2.17 7.21 -75.35
C ALA A 15 -3.05 8.47 -75.51
N VAL A 16 -2.44 9.59 -75.97
CA VAL A 16 -2.27 9.90 -77.41
C VAL A 16 -1.22 11.03 -77.55
N GLU A 17 -0.08 10.67 -78.15
CA GLU A 17 0.87 11.56 -78.86
C GLU A 17 0.23 12.14 -80.13
N ILE A 18 0.67 13.33 -80.58
CA ILE A 18 1.12 13.61 -81.96
C ILE A 18 2.00 14.87 -81.91
N ASP A 19 3.31 14.62 -81.89
CA ASP A 19 4.32 15.03 -82.88
C ASP A 19 4.54 16.51 -83.26
N ARG A 20 5.75 17.00 -82.94
CA ARG A 20 6.62 17.69 -83.90
C ARG A 20 8.09 17.69 -83.45
N GLU A 21 8.83 16.73 -84.00
CA GLU A 21 10.26 16.73 -84.35
C GLU A 21 10.87 18.12 -84.70
N ALA A 22 12.18 18.39 -84.69
CA ALA A 22 13.42 17.78 -84.21
C ALA A 22 14.55 18.73 -84.66
N THR A 23 15.63 18.90 -83.89
CA THR A 23 16.99 19.00 -84.48
C THR A 23 18.05 18.63 -83.44
N THR A 24 18.64 17.46 -83.65
CA THR A 24 19.85 16.89 -83.05
C THR A 24 21.09 17.72 -83.43
N THR A 25 22.16 17.72 -82.62
CA THR A 25 23.51 17.24 -83.01
C THR A 25 24.50 17.35 -81.85
N THR A 26 25.15 16.22 -81.58
CA THR A 26 26.28 15.92 -80.70
C THR A 26 27.59 16.64 -81.06
N ALA A 27 28.40 17.00 -80.07
CA ALA A 27 29.86 16.99 -80.19
C ALA A 27 30.54 16.89 -78.81
N SER A 28 31.35 15.85 -78.61
CA SER A 28 32.31 15.72 -77.50
C SER A 28 33.66 16.31 -77.89
N SER A 29 34.39 16.93 -76.97
CA SER A 29 35.86 16.88 -76.96
C SER A 29 36.47 17.36 -75.64
N ARG A 30 37.26 16.47 -75.02
CA ARG A 30 38.57 16.63 -74.33
C ARG A 30 38.73 17.83 -73.37
N ASP A 31 38.82 17.60 -72.06
CA ASP A 31 40.02 17.14 -71.31
C ASP A 31 41.14 18.18 -71.32
N ASP A 32 41.24 18.93 -70.22
CA ASP A 32 42.49 19.22 -69.52
C ASP A 32 42.13 19.58 -68.06
N GLY A 33 42.68 18.80 -67.13
CA GLY A 33 42.18 18.62 -65.77
C GLY A 33 42.53 19.70 -64.77
N VAL A 34 41.66 19.80 -63.77
CA VAL A 34 42.05 19.97 -62.37
C VAL A 34 41.68 18.66 -61.70
N ASP A 35 42.69 17.92 -61.26
CA ASP A 35 42.53 16.63 -60.56
C ASP A 35 41.99 16.89 -59.15
N VAL A 36 40.66 17.00 -59.06
CA VAL A 36 39.91 17.30 -57.82
C VAL A 36 40.17 16.22 -56.75
N ASP A 37 40.58 15.01 -57.15
CA ASP A 37 40.92 13.91 -56.24
C ASP A 37 42.20 14.16 -55.42
N ALA A 38 43.10 15.05 -55.86
CA ALA A 38 44.28 15.45 -55.08
C ALA A 38 43.95 16.45 -53.95
N ILE A 39 42.81 17.15 -54.03
CA ILE A 39 42.32 18.09 -53.00
C ILE A 39 41.54 17.32 -51.91
N VAL A 40 40.95 16.16 -52.26
CA VAL A 40 40.25 15.27 -51.33
C VAL A 40 41.21 14.47 -50.43
N GLY A 41 42.49 14.33 -50.83
CA GLY A 41 43.51 13.60 -50.08
C GLY A 41 43.83 14.15 -48.68
N ASP A 42 43.57 15.43 -48.43
CA ASP A 42 43.85 16.11 -47.14
C ASP A 42 42.61 16.22 -46.21
N ALA A 43 41.49 15.57 -46.60
CA ALA A 43 40.31 15.38 -45.77
C ALA A 43 40.48 14.24 -44.74
N ARG A 44 41.49 13.37 -44.90
CA ARG A 44 41.76 12.24 -43.97
C ARG A 44 42.57 12.60 -42.73
N ALA A 45 43.07 13.84 -42.61
CA ALA A 45 43.77 14.32 -41.40
C ALA A 45 42.82 14.97 -40.37
N LEU A 46 41.52 15.07 -40.67
CA LEU A 46 40.49 15.72 -39.84
C LEU A 46 39.80 14.79 -38.83
N GLU A 47 40.02 13.48 -38.88
CA GLU A 47 39.37 12.52 -37.97
C GLU A 47 39.95 12.51 -36.54
N ALA A 48 40.94 13.37 -36.23
CA ALA A 48 41.66 13.33 -34.95
C ALA A 48 41.25 14.40 -33.91
N SER A 49 40.38 15.36 -34.25
CA SER A 49 40.03 16.47 -33.34
C SER A 49 38.54 16.80 -33.24
N THR A 50 37.65 16.10 -33.95
CA THR A 50 36.21 16.28 -33.81
C THR A 50 35.64 15.32 -32.75
N PRO A 51 34.60 15.73 -31.98
CA PRO A 51 33.90 14.81 -31.09
C PRO A 51 33.34 13.62 -31.86
N THR A 52 33.32 12.43 -31.25
CA THR A 52 32.92 11.17 -31.92
C THR A 52 31.48 11.14 -32.44
N TRP A 53 30.65 12.09 -32.01
CA TRP A 53 29.26 12.25 -32.43
C TRP A 53 29.09 13.24 -33.60
N PHE A 54 30.14 13.97 -34.00
CA PHE A 54 30.08 14.97 -35.06
C PHE A 54 30.71 14.41 -36.35
N ASP A 55 29.91 14.22 -37.40
CA ASP A 55 30.36 13.73 -38.70
C ASP A 55 30.38 14.87 -39.74
N PRO A 56 31.57 15.38 -40.12
CA PRO A 56 31.71 16.44 -41.12
C PRO A 56 31.26 16.04 -42.54
N ARG A 57 31.18 14.74 -42.86
CA ARG A 57 30.80 14.28 -44.21
C ARG A 57 29.32 14.48 -44.52
N ALA A 58 28.48 14.65 -43.50
CA ALA A 58 27.07 14.93 -43.67
C ALA A 58 26.82 16.22 -44.49
N PHE A 59 27.72 17.21 -44.39
CA PHE A 59 27.58 18.50 -45.09
C PHE A 59 27.98 18.48 -46.56
N GLU A 60 28.56 17.38 -47.05
CA GLU A 60 29.04 17.24 -48.44
C GLU A 60 28.00 16.59 -49.37
N GLY A 61 26.86 16.13 -48.83
CA GLY A 61 25.79 15.51 -49.61
C GLY A 61 24.90 16.52 -50.32
N ASP A 62 24.55 16.24 -51.58
CA ASP A 62 23.67 17.09 -52.40
C ASP A 62 22.23 17.21 -51.86
N ASP A 63 21.78 16.23 -51.05
CA ASP A 63 20.44 16.16 -50.45
C ASP A 63 20.43 16.53 -48.94
N PHE A 64 21.42 17.27 -48.45
CA PHE A 64 21.54 17.61 -47.03
C PHE A 64 20.39 18.52 -46.53
N ASP A 65 19.68 18.09 -45.48
CA ASP A 65 18.67 18.89 -44.78
C ASP A 65 19.18 19.36 -43.39
N PRO A 66 19.37 20.68 -43.20
CA PRO A 66 19.83 21.25 -41.93
C PRO A 66 18.90 20.98 -40.75
N TRP A 67 17.59 20.95 -40.96
CA TRP A 67 16.63 20.82 -39.84
C TRP A 67 16.55 19.38 -39.35
N ALA A 68 16.56 18.42 -40.27
CA ALA A 68 16.61 17.00 -39.95
C ALA A 68 17.90 16.64 -39.18
N TYR A 69 19.04 17.18 -39.61
CA TYR A 69 20.33 16.95 -38.94
C TYR A 69 20.37 17.51 -37.50
N VAL A 70 19.81 18.71 -37.30
CA VAL A 70 19.72 19.32 -35.95
C VAL A 70 18.75 18.55 -35.05
N GLU A 71 17.60 18.13 -35.58
CA GLU A 71 16.62 17.35 -34.82
C GLU A 71 17.21 16.01 -34.35
N GLU A 72 17.83 15.26 -35.28
CA GLU A 72 18.47 13.98 -34.98
C GLU A 72 19.57 14.14 -33.92
N THR A 73 20.48 15.09 -34.11
CA THR A 73 21.65 15.26 -33.24
C THR A 73 21.29 15.89 -31.87
N SER A 74 20.22 16.70 -31.81
CA SER A 74 19.73 17.30 -30.56
C SER A 74 19.12 16.30 -29.58
N SER A 75 18.77 15.10 -30.07
CA SER A 75 18.21 14.03 -29.23
C SER A 75 19.25 13.40 -28.28
N PHE A 76 20.54 13.51 -28.60
CA PHE A 76 21.64 12.93 -27.80
C PHE A 76 22.77 13.91 -27.45
N VAL A 77 22.77 15.15 -27.97
CA VAL A 77 23.75 16.20 -27.61
C VAL A 77 23.03 17.53 -27.31
N GLY A 78 23.48 18.24 -26.27
CA GLY A 78 22.97 19.56 -25.93
C GLY A 78 23.24 20.60 -27.03
N VAL A 79 22.26 21.47 -27.29
CA VAL A 79 22.28 22.47 -28.39
C VAL A 79 23.50 23.40 -28.31
N ASP A 80 23.97 23.75 -27.12
CA ASP A 80 25.15 24.59 -26.93
C ASP A 80 26.44 23.89 -27.37
N ALA A 81 26.58 22.60 -27.08
CA ALA A 81 27.73 21.80 -27.52
C ALA A 81 27.70 21.54 -29.04
N MET A 82 26.51 21.43 -29.62
CA MET A 82 26.33 21.37 -31.08
C MET A 82 26.74 22.66 -31.76
N ARG A 83 26.29 23.82 -31.24
CA ARG A 83 26.68 25.14 -31.76
C ARG A 83 28.19 25.33 -31.69
N GLU A 84 28.82 24.98 -30.58
CA GLU A 84 30.27 25.15 -30.40
C GLU A 84 31.08 24.30 -31.40
N ALA A 85 30.64 23.06 -31.68
CA ALA A 85 31.27 22.21 -32.68
C ALA A 85 31.06 22.73 -34.12
N LEU A 86 29.86 23.24 -34.44
CA LEU A 86 29.55 23.83 -35.74
C LEU A 86 30.35 25.11 -36.00
N ASP A 87 30.42 26.01 -35.02
CA ASP A 87 31.19 27.26 -35.10
C ASP A 87 32.70 26.98 -35.26
N ALA A 88 33.21 25.94 -34.59
CA ALA A 88 34.59 25.49 -34.73
C ALA A 88 34.88 24.95 -36.15
N TYR A 89 33.98 24.11 -36.69
CA TYR A 89 34.11 23.58 -38.03
C TYR A 89 34.00 24.67 -39.11
N GLU A 90 33.05 25.62 -38.97
CA GLU A 90 32.91 26.76 -39.87
C GLU A 90 34.20 27.59 -39.93
N LYS A 91 34.80 27.85 -38.76
CA LYS A 91 36.04 28.63 -38.67
C LYS A 91 37.21 27.92 -39.35
N GLU A 92 37.28 26.60 -39.26
CA GLU A 92 38.32 25.80 -39.91
C GLU A 92 38.13 25.69 -41.42
N VAL A 93 36.90 25.49 -41.90
CA VAL A 93 36.57 25.53 -43.34
C VAL A 93 36.87 26.90 -43.93
N LYS A 94 36.52 28.00 -43.23
CA LYS A 94 36.88 29.37 -43.66
C LYS A 94 38.38 29.57 -43.74
N ALA A 95 39.15 29.08 -42.77
CA ALA A 95 40.60 29.15 -42.80
C ALA A 95 41.18 28.35 -43.98
N ARG A 96 40.64 27.17 -44.29
CA ARG A 96 41.03 26.38 -45.48
C ARG A 96 40.68 27.10 -46.78
N LEU A 97 39.50 27.73 -46.85
CA LEU A 97 39.11 28.54 -48.00
C LEU A 97 40.07 29.72 -48.20
N GLU A 98 40.49 30.41 -47.14
CA GLU A 98 41.50 31.47 -47.21
C GLU A 98 42.88 30.98 -47.67
N VAL A 99 43.21 29.71 -47.44
CA VAL A 99 44.44 29.09 -47.96
C VAL A 99 44.27 28.76 -49.44
N ILE A 100 43.17 28.10 -49.83
CA ILE A 100 42.88 27.77 -51.23
C ILE A 100 42.78 29.03 -52.10
N VAL A 101 42.11 30.08 -51.61
CA VAL A 101 41.98 31.37 -52.32
C VAL A 101 43.33 32.08 -52.44
N ARG A 102 44.24 31.90 -51.48
CA ARG A 102 45.58 32.48 -51.53
C ARG A 102 46.51 31.70 -52.46
N ASP A 103 46.39 30.37 -52.47
CA ASP A 103 47.21 29.49 -53.28
C ASP A 103 46.78 29.52 -54.76
N ASN A 104 45.49 29.72 -55.05
CA ASN A 104 44.93 29.85 -56.41
C ASN A 104 44.51 31.30 -56.74
N TYR A 105 45.15 32.29 -56.11
CA TYR A 105 44.79 33.72 -56.23
C TYR A 105 44.89 34.25 -57.68
N GLU A 106 45.80 33.72 -58.50
CA GLU A 106 45.93 34.11 -59.92
C GLU A 106 44.73 33.65 -60.78
N GLU A 107 44.16 32.47 -60.54
CA GLU A 107 42.92 32.03 -61.22
C GLU A 107 41.71 32.84 -60.77
N PHE A 108 41.59 33.10 -59.46
CA PHE A 108 40.49 33.89 -58.90
C PHE A 108 40.53 35.36 -59.32
N ALA A 109 41.73 35.94 -59.50
CA ALA A 109 41.93 37.27 -60.05
C ALA A 109 41.64 37.35 -61.56
N SER A 110 41.85 36.25 -62.31
CA SER A 110 41.54 36.18 -63.75
C SER A 110 40.04 36.09 -64.06
N LEU A 111 39.20 35.69 -63.09
CA LEU A 111 37.73 35.78 -63.20
C LEU A 111 37.24 37.24 -63.32
N GLY A 112 38.03 38.20 -62.83
CA GLY A 112 37.75 39.64 -62.89
C GLY A 112 38.02 40.30 -64.25
N ASP A 113 38.86 39.69 -65.11
CA ASP A 113 39.25 40.27 -66.41
C ASP A 113 38.27 39.94 -67.56
N GLY A 114 37.27 39.08 -67.31
CA GLY A 114 36.15 38.78 -68.22
C GLY A 114 34.94 39.71 -68.10
N LEU A 115 34.98 40.72 -67.22
CA LEU A 115 33.85 41.58 -66.87
C LEU A 115 33.79 42.93 -67.62
N ARG A 116 34.54 43.09 -68.73
CA ARG A 116 34.52 44.33 -69.52
C ARG A 116 33.21 44.58 -70.29
N ASP A 117 32.40 43.55 -70.53
CA ASP A 117 31.09 43.67 -71.19
C ASP A 117 29.89 43.75 -70.21
N TYR A 118 30.15 43.67 -68.89
CA TYR A 118 29.09 43.68 -67.87
C TYR A 118 28.44 45.06 -67.70
N GLU A 119 29.18 46.15 -67.83
CA GLU A 119 28.61 47.50 -67.69
C GLU A 119 27.68 47.86 -68.87
N GLU A 120 27.96 47.36 -70.07
CA GLU A 120 27.13 47.58 -71.26
C GLU A 120 25.88 46.69 -71.23
N LEU A 121 26.03 45.40 -70.89
CA LEU A 121 24.93 44.47 -70.68
C LEU A 121 24.01 44.89 -69.53
N ARG A 122 24.59 45.43 -68.45
CA ARG A 122 23.83 45.99 -67.32
C ARG A 122 23.00 47.19 -67.76
N ARG A 123 23.54 48.10 -68.57
CA ARG A 123 22.80 49.28 -69.03
C ARG A 123 21.61 48.93 -69.93
N GLU A 124 21.71 47.83 -70.66
CA GLU A 124 20.63 47.32 -71.53
C GLU A 124 19.55 46.56 -70.75
N ILE A 125 19.94 45.68 -69.82
CA ILE A 125 19.00 44.80 -69.10
C ILE A 125 18.36 45.46 -67.87
N GLU A 126 19.06 46.37 -67.16
CA GLU A 126 18.57 46.96 -65.90
C GLU A 126 17.21 47.70 -66.00
N PRO A 127 16.88 48.47 -67.07
CA PRO A 127 15.56 49.07 -67.18
C PRO A 127 14.44 48.04 -67.42
N GLU A 128 14.67 47.00 -68.22
CA GLU A 128 13.68 45.96 -68.50
C GLU A 128 13.49 45.03 -67.28
N ALA A 129 14.57 44.72 -66.57
CA ALA A 129 14.56 44.01 -65.28
C ALA A 129 13.85 44.80 -64.17
N LYS A 130 13.98 46.14 -64.17
CA LYS A 130 13.27 47.00 -63.23
C LYS A 130 11.78 47.07 -63.56
N ALA A 131 11.42 47.20 -64.83
CA ALA A 131 10.02 47.20 -65.27
C ALA A 131 9.32 45.87 -64.95
N THR A 132 9.97 44.74 -65.23
CA THR A 132 9.46 43.41 -64.85
C THR A 132 9.35 43.24 -63.33
N ARG A 133 10.30 43.73 -62.53
CA ARG A 133 10.17 43.75 -61.06
C ARG A 133 9.01 44.59 -60.56
N GLU A 134 8.70 45.72 -61.20
CA GLU A 134 7.56 46.55 -60.83
C GLU A 134 6.23 45.87 -61.19
N VAL A 135 6.14 45.21 -62.35
CA VAL A 135 4.98 44.38 -62.73
C VAL A 135 4.79 43.22 -61.76
N VAL A 136 5.86 42.47 -61.46
CA VAL A 136 5.81 41.36 -60.50
C VAL A 136 5.45 41.84 -59.10
N ARG A 137 5.90 43.03 -58.67
CA ARG A 137 5.51 43.62 -57.40
C ARG A 137 4.02 43.99 -57.40
N ALA A 138 3.52 44.59 -58.46
CA ALA A 138 2.10 44.96 -58.59
C ALA A 138 1.19 43.72 -58.57
N GLU A 139 1.55 42.68 -59.33
CA GLU A 139 0.85 41.38 -59.33
C GLU A 139 0.91 40.73 -57.94
N ARG A 140 2.06 40.77 -57.26
CA ARG A 140 2.20 40.25 -55.89
C ARG A 140 1.32 41.02 -54.90
N GLU A 141 1.22 42.35 -55.02
CA GLU A 141 0.33 43.18 -54.20
C GLU A 141 -1.15 42.92 -54.51
N GLU A 142 -1.48 42.55 -55.75
CA GLU A 142 -2.83 42.14 -56.14
C GLU A 142 -3.17 40.76 -55.58
N ILE A 143 -2.24 39.80 -55.64
CA ILE A 143 -2.38 38.48 -55.01
C ILE A 143 -2.52 38.61 -53.49
N ALA A 144 -1.73 39.47 -52.84
CA ALA A 144 -1.84 39.72 -51.40
C ALA A 144 -3.22 40.30 -51.04
N ARG A 145 -3.72 41.28 -51.80
CA ARG A 145 -5.08 41.81 -51.63
C ARG A 145 -6.17 40.78 -51.91
N ALA A 146 -5.96 39.88 -52.86
CA ALA A 146 -6.89 38.77 -53.14
C ALA A 146 -6.90 37.76 -51.98
N LEU A 147 -5.74 37.49 -51.38
CA LEU A 147 -5.61 36.61 -50.21
C LEU A 147 -6.31 37.20 -48.97
N GLU A 148 -6.09 38.48 -48.67
CA GLU A 148 -6.82 39.17 -47.58
C GLU A 148 -8.34 39.13 -47.78
N ARG A 149 -8.82 39.30 -49.02
CA ARG A 149 -10.24 39.16 -49.35
C ARG A 149 -10.74 37.72 -49.16
N LEU A 150 -9.94 36.72 -49.51
CA LEU A 150 -10.30 35.31 -49.33
C LEU A 150 -10.34 34.93 -47.84
N GLU A 151 -9.39 35.40 -47.04
CA GLU A 151 -9.38 35.21 -45.58
C GLU A 151 -10.58 35.90 -44.93
N ALA A 152 -10.89 37.14 -45.32
CA ALA A 152 -12.09 37.85 -44.85
C ALA A 152 -13.38 37.11 -45.22
N ASN A 153 -13.48 36.60 -46.45
CA ASN A 153 -14.62 35.81 -46.90
C ASN A 153 -14.70 34.44 -46.20
N ALA A 154 -13.57 33.82 -45.86
CA ALA A 154 -13.52 32.58 -45.09
C ALA A 154 -14.00 32.83 -43.65
N ALA A 155 -13.51 33.89 -42.99
CA ALA A 155 -13.96 34.31 -41.67
C ALA A 155 -15.46 34.64 -41.64
N GLU A 156 -15.98 35.31 -42.68
CA GLU A 156 -17.41 35.58 -42.82
C GLU A 156 -18.23 34.29 -43.01
N ARG A 157 -17.74 33.33 -43.82
CA ARG A 157 -18.40 32.03 -44.00
C ARG A 157 -18.42 31.22 -42.70
N GLU A 158 -17.33 31.22 -41.95
CA GLU A 158 -17.26 30.57 -40.64
C GLU A 158 -18.23 31.21 -39.63
N ALA A 159 -18.28 32.55 -39.59
CA ALA A 159 -19.21 33.28 -38.72
C ALA A 159 -20.67 32.97 -39.07
N ARG A 160 -21.01 32.93 -40.38
CA ARG A 160 -22.34 32.55 -40.86
C ARG A 160 -22.67 31.09 -40.55
N ALA A 161 -21.71 30.18 -40.68
CA ALA A 161 -21.88 28.77 -40.33
C ALA A 161 -22.19 28.60 -38.84
N ARG A 162 -21.40 29.22 -37.94
CA ARG A 162 -21.65 29.21 -36.49
C ARG A 162 -23.01 29.82 -36.11
N ALA A 163 -23.40 30.92 -36.76
CA ALA A 163 -24.71 31.54 -36.56
C ALA A 163 -25.86 30.64 -37.03
N SER A 164 -25.70 29.93 -38.15
CA SER A 164 -26.70 28.99 -38.66
C SER A 164 -26.84 27.75 -37.77
N GLU A 165 -25.74 27.24 -37.24
CA GLU A 165 -25.70 26.07 -36.35
C GLU A 165 -26.35 26.37 -35.00
N SER A 166 -26.03 27.52 -34.40
CA SER A 166 -26.66 27.99 -33.16
C SER A 166 -28.16 28.26 -33.32
N LYS A 167 -28.59 28.82 -34.46
CA LYS A 167 -30.02 28.99 -34.79
C LYS A 167 -30.73 27.63 -34.92
N ARG A 168 -30.14 26.70 -35.66
CA ARG A 168 -30.68 25.35 -35.82
C ARG A 168 -30.81 24.62 -34.48
N LEU A 169 -29.79 24.73 -33.61
CA LEU A 169 -29.82 24.16 -32.26
C LEU A 169 -30.99 24.74 -31.43
N ALA A 170 -31.21 26.05 -31.50
CA ALA A 170 -32.32 26.71 -30.80
C ALA A 170 -33.70 26.30 -31.35
N GLU A 171 -33.85 26.15 -32.66
CA GLU A 171 -35.08 25.67 -33.31
C GLU A 171 -35.37 24.22 -32.93
N GLU A 172 -34.37 23.33 -32.99
CA GLU A 172 -34.48 21.93 -32.59
C GLU A 172 -34.84 21.80 -31.10
N CYS A 173 -34.24 22.61 -30.22
CA CYS A 173 -34.58 22.67 -28.79
C CYS A 173 -36.02 23.12 -28.57
N THR A 174 -36.45 24.21 -29.22
CA THR A 174 -37.83 24.74 -29.08
C THR A 174 -38.89 23.75 -29.56
N HIS A 175 -38.62 23.09 -30.70
CA HIS A 175 -39.50 22.07 -31.25
C HIS A 175 -39.60 20.84 -30.34
N THR A 176 -38.46 20.36 -29.82
CA THR A 176 -38.43 19.21 -28.91
C THR A 176 -39.11 19.50 -27.57
N VAL A 177 -38.97 20.73 -27.01
CA VAL A 177 -39.70 21.13 -25.78
C VAL A 177 -41.20 21.08 -26.02
N SER A 178 -41.66 21.71 -27.11
CA SER A 178 -43.09 21.75 -27.45
C SER A 178 -43.66 20.36 -27.74
N LYS A 179 -42.84 19.46 -28.32
CA LYS A 179 -43.20 18.06 -28.52
C LYS A 179 -43.36 17.32 -27.18
N VAL A 180 -42.40 17.48 -26.27
CA VAL A 180 -42.46 16.85 -24.94
C VAL A 180 -43.65 17.37 -24.13
N GLU A 181 -43.90 18.68 -24.12
CA GLU A 181 -45.06 19.28 -23.43
C GLU A 181 -46.39 18.71 -23.95
N ARG A 182 -46.52 18.54 -25.28
CA ARG A 182 -47.72 17.93 -25.88
C ARG A 182 -47.92 16.49 -25.45
N LEU A 183 -46.86 15.67 -25.54
CA LEU A 183 -46.91 14.25 -25.15
C LEU A 183 -47.18 14.07 -23.66
N LEU A 184 -46.63 14.94 -22.81
CA LEU A 184 -46.95 14.99 -21.38
C LEU A 184 -48.39 15.44 -21.11
N GLY A 185 -48.95 16.31 -21.97
CA GLY A 185 -50.36 16.70 -21.91
C GLY A 185 -51.32 15.58 -22.27
N GLU A 186 -50.98 14.75 -23.25
CA GLU A 186 -51.77 13.57 -23.66
C GLU A 186 -51.87 12.53 -22.54
N LEU A 187 -50.80 12.34 -21.76
CA LEU A 187 -50.79 11.45 -20.60
C LEU A 187 -51.67 11.95 -19.44
N ASP A 188 -51.73 13.27 -19.21
CA ASP A 188 -52.52 13.92 -18.14
C ASP A 188 -54.04 13.85 -18.40
N VAL A 189 -54.46 13.92 -19.67
CA VAL A 189 -55.89 13.77 -20.06
C VAL A 189 -56.38 12.33 -19.83
N GLY A 190 -55.49 11.33 -19.97
CA GLY A 190 -55.80 9.93 -19.72
C GLY A 190 -56.08 9.59 -18.26
N GLU A 191 -55.37 10.24 -17.33
CA GLU A 191 -55.49 10.03 -15.88
C GLU A 191 -56.83 10.53 -15.32
N LYS A 192 -57.44 11.56 -15.94
CA LYS A 192 -58.76 12.07 -15.55
C LYS A 192 -59.94 11.22 -16.03
N VAL A 193 -59.74 10.38 -17.04
CA VAL A 193 -60.81 9.54 -17.61
C VAL A 193 -60.96 8.22 -16.82
N SER A 194 -59.89 7.69 -16.24
CA SER A 194 -59.89 6.44 -15.46
C SER A 194 -60.41 6.57 -14.02
N VAL A 195 -60.44 7.77 -13.43
CA VAL A 195 -60.88 8.00 -12.03
C VAL A 195 -62.40 8.14 -11.88
N SER A 196 -63.20 7.91 -12.93
CA SER A 196 -64.66 8.07 -12.88
C SER A 196 -65.45 6.93 -12.20
N SER A 197 -64.79 5.93 -11.60
CA SER A 197 -65.47 4.93 -10.77
C SER A 197 -64.71 4.58 -9.47
N GLY A 198 -65.03 5.28 -8.38
CA GLY A 198 -64.73 4.81 -7.01
C GLY A 198 -64.20 5.87 -6.03
N ALA A 199 -65.12 6.65 -5.45
CA ALA A 199 -65.09 7.31 -4.13
C ALA A 199 -63.81 8.04 -3.61
N GLN A 200 -63.95 9.37 -3.52
CA GLN A 200 -63.67 10.27 -2.38
C GLN A 200 -62.68 9.82 -1.28
N THR A 201 -61.50 10.44 -1.20
CA THR A 201 -61.14 11.52 -0.24
C THR A 201 -59.62 11.72 -0.20
N SER A 202 -59.15 12.93 -0.50
CA SER A 202 -58.02 13.61 0.17
C SER A 202 -57.67 14.87 -0.63
N GLU A 203 -58.41 15.95 -0.39
CA GLU A 203 -58.07 17.29 -0.83
C GLU A 203 -56.86 17.80 -0.02
N ASN A 204 -55.71 18.01 -0.67
CA ASN A 204 -54.83 19.19 -0.49
C ASN A 204 -53.48 19.02 -1.21
N VAL A 205 -53.45 19.18 -2.53
CA VAL A 205 -52.21 19.62 -3.26
C VAL A 205 -52.54 20.40 -4.55
N GLY A 206 -53.80 20.44 -5.01
CA GLY A 206 -54.14 20.84 -6.39
C GLY A 206 -54.32 22.33 -6.71
N GLU A 207 -54.10 23.27 -5.79
CA GLU A 207 -54.60 24.65 -5.97
C GLU A 207 -53.58 25.69 -6.49
N VAL A 208 -52.45 25.26 -7.06
CA VAL A 208 -51.43 26.22 -7.58
C VAL A 208 -51.31 26.25 -9.11
N PHE A 209 -51.93 25.33 -9.86
CA PHE A 209 -51.71 25.20 -11.32
C PHE A 209 -52.81 25.77 -12.23
N ALA A 210 -53.85 26.41 -11.69
CA ALA A 210 -54.98 26.92 -12.48
C ALA A 210 -54.76 28.30 -13.15
N SER A 211 -53.54 28.84 -13.16
CA SER A 211 -53.28 30.25 -13.48
C SER A 211 -52.26 30.48 -14.59
N VAL A 212 -52.27 29.71 -15.69
CA VAL A 212 -51.66 30.15 -16.96
C VAL A 212 -52.47 29.58 -18.13
N LEU A 213 -53.60 30.21 -18.45
CA LEU A 213 -54.20 30.14 -19.78
C LEU A 213 -53.59 31.27 -20.60
N ILE A 214 -52.70 30.94 -21.53
CA ILE A 214 -52.31 31.87 -22.61
C ILE A 214 -53.02 31.41 -23.87
N SER A 215 -53.78 32.35 -24.44
CA SER A 215 -54.61 32.22 -25.62
C SER A 215 -53.85 31.62 -26.81
N ALA A 216 -54.41 30.55 -27.36
CA ALA A 216 -54.07 30.04 -28.69
C ALA A 216 -54.83 30.87 -29.74
N GLU A 217 -54.19 31.92 -30.23
CA GLU A 217 -54.45 32.44 -31.57
C GLU A 217 -53.38 31.85 -32.51
N ASP A 218 -53.76 31.64 -33.78
CA ASP A 218 -53.00 30.96 -34.85
C ASP A 218 -53.22 29.43 -34.97
N ARG A 219 -54.51 29.05 -35.05
CA ARG A 219 -54.94 27.98 -35.97
C ARG A 219 -55.06 28.60 -37.36
N GLU A 220 -54.04 28.50 -38.19
CA GLU A 220 -54.16 28.38 -39.66
C GLU A 220 -52.76 28.40 -40.28
N GLY A 221 -52.40 27.30 -40.96
CA GLY A 221 -51.22 27.26 -41.83
C GLY A 221 -50.13 26.31 -41.37
N LEU A 222 -50.40 25.00 -41.39
CA LEU A 222 -49.41 23.96 -41.70
C LEU A 222 -50.10 22.60 -41.94
N ASP A 223 -51.20 22.63 -42.71
CA ASP A 223 -51.61 21.47 -43.52
C ASP A 223 -50.76 21.49 -44.79
N LEU A 224 -49.74 20.63 -44.83
CA LEU A 224 -49.06 20.09 -46.00
C LEU A 224 -47.65 19.72 -45.57
N LEU A 225 -47.44 18.44 -45.26
CA LEU A 225 -46.28 17.62 -45.63
C LEU A 225 -46.38 16.29 -44.87
N GLU A 226 -47.24 15.40 -45.37
CA GLU A 226 -46.94 13.97 -45.29
C GLU A 226 -45.73 13.67 -46.19
N PRO A 227 -44.91 12.68 -45.81
CA PRO A 227 -44.99 11.46 -46.60
C PRO A 227 -44.99 10.17 -45.76
N ALA A 228 -45.98 9.34 -46.07
CA ALA A 228 -45.89 7.90 -46.36
C ALA A 228 -44.91 7.04 -45.55
N PHE A 229 -45.47 6.24 -44.65
CA PHE A 229 -44.99 4.88 -44.38
C PHE A 229 -46.10 3.90 -44.77
N ASP A 230 -45.77 3.01 -45.70
CA ASP A 230 -46.63 1.93 -46.18
C ASP A 230 -46.81 0.86 -45.10
N ASP A 231 -48.05 0.59 -44.71
CA ASP A 231 -48.43 -0.63 -43.98
C ASP A 231 -49.17 -1.58 -44.93
N GLU A 232 -48.63 -2.79 -45.11
CA GLU A 232 -49.32 -3.92 -45.72
C GLU A 232 -50.41 -4.47 -44.78
N PRO A 233 -51.62 -4.82 -45.27
CA PRO A 233 -52.66 -5.38 -44.43
C PRO A 233 -52.55 -6.92 -44.36
N ALA A 234 -52.38 -7.44 -43.15
CA ALA A 234 -52.62 -8.85 -42.86
C ALA A 234 -54.11 -9.12 -42.62
N THR A 235 -54.56 -10.19 -43.26
CA THR A 235 -55.92 -10.68 -43.48
C THR A 235 -56.71 -11.07 -42.22
N THR A 236 -58.01 -10.78 -42.27
CA THR A 236 -59.07 -11.23 -41.36
C THR A 236 -59.38 -12.74 -41.45
N SER A 237 -59.52 -13.40 -40.30
CA SER A 237 -60.41 -14.57 -40.09
C SER A 237 -60.87 -14.54 -38.62
N GLY A 238 -62.16 -14.23 -38.33
CA GLY A 238 -63.17 -15.22 -37.92
C GLY A 238 -62.74 -16.01 -36.69
N GLY A 239 -63.28 -15.92 -35.48
CA GLY A 239 -64.63 -15.58 -35.00
C GLY A 239 -64.94 -16.62 -33.91
N ASP A 240 -65.25 -16.21 -32.67
CA ASP A 240 -66.17 -16.89 -31.74
C ASP A 240 -66.21 -16.20 -30.38
N ALA A 241 -67.38 -16.26 -29.75
CA ALA A 241 -67.81 -15.52 -28.58
C ALA A 241 -67.56 -16.26 -27.25
N ALA A 242 -66.93 -15.60 -26.26
CA ALA A 242 -67.08 -15.81 -24.81
C ALA A 242 -66.25 -14.75 -24.02
N PRO A 243 -66.40 -14.67 -22.68
CA PRO A 243 -67.23 -13.73 -21.91
C PRO A 243 -66.59 -12.34 -21.71
N ALA A 244 -67.44 -11.31 -21.60
CA ALA A 244 -67.08 -9.89 -21.58
C ALA A 244 -66.23 -9.38 -20.39
N ASP A 245 -65.87 -10.25 -19.43
CA ASP A 245 -65.10 -9.86 -18.23
C ASP A 245 -63.58 -10.04 -18.41
N GLU A 246 -63.12 -10.97 -19.27
CA GLU A 246 -61.69 -11.14 -19.59
C GLU A 246 -61.22 -10.13 -20.65
N MET A 247 -62.09 -9.77 -21.61
CA MET A 247 -61.80 -8.78 -22.66
C MET A 247 -61.64 -7.35 -22.12
N HIS A 248 -62.29 -7.02 -20.99
CA HIS A 248 -62.13 -5.70 -20.38
C HIS A 248 -60.81 -5.59 -19.59
N GLN A 249 -60.36 -6.67 -18.94
CA GLN A 249 -59.05 -6.69 -18.27
C GLN A 249 -57.88 -6.65 -19.25
N SER A 250 -57.99 -7.33 -20.41
CA SER A 250 -56.94 -7.28 -21.44
C SER A 250 -56.79 -5.88 -22.07
N HIS A 251 -57.91 -5.22 -22.40
CA HIS A 251 -57.88 -3.86 -22.95
C HIS A 251 -57.35 -2.81 -21.97
N VAL A 252 -57.67 -2.94 -20.67
CA VAL A 252 -57.14 -2.03 -19.63
C VAL A 252 -55.65 -2.29 -19.39
N SER A 253 -55.20 -3.55 -19.39
CA SER A 253 -53.78 -3.91 -19.29
C SER A 253 -52.96 -3.42 -20.49
N ASP A 254 -53.54 -3.42 -21.69
CA ASP A 254 -52.88 -2.94 -22.90
C ASP A 254 -52.72 -1.40 -22.88
N ASP A 255 -53.73 -0.65 -22.43
CA ASP A 255 -53.67 0.82 -22.26
C ASP A 255 -52.59 1.25 -21.24
N VAL A 256 -52.45 0.52 -20.13
CA VAL A 256 -51.42 0.81 -19.11
C VAL A 256 -50.00 0.49 -19.61
N ASN A 257 -49.83 -0.60 -20.36
CA ASN A 257 -48.55 -0.96 -20.97
C ASN A 257 -48.13 0.02 -22.08
N GLU A 258 -49.10 0.52 -22.87
CA GLU A 258 -48.85 1.57 -23.87
C GLU A 258 -48.43 2.90 -23.22
N ARG A 259 -49.07 3.28 -22.11
CA ARG A 259 -48.65 4.45 -21.31
C ARG A 259 -47.22 4.32 -20.79
N ALA A 260 -46.81 3.15 -20.29
CA ALA A 260 -45.44 2.93 -19.82
C ALA A 260 -44.40 3.06 -20.96
N ARG A 261 -44.70 2.54 -22.15
CA ARG A 261 -43.85 2.73 -23.35
C ARG A 261 -43.77 4.20 -23.77
N LEU A 262 -44.88 4.94 -23.65
CA LEU A 262 -44.92 6.36 -23.98
C LEU A 262 -44.04 7.17 -23.00
N LEU A 263 -44.03 6.83 -21.71
CA LEU A 263 -43.14 7.45 -20.72
C LEU A 263 -41.66 7.22 -21.05
N ASP A 264 -41.28 6.01 -21.44
CA ASP A 264 -39.92 5.70 -21.90
C ASP A 264 -39.56 6.51 -23.15
N ARG A 265 -40.46 6.58 -24.14
CA ARG A 265 -40.22 7.41 -25.32
C ARG A 265 -40.05 8.89 -24.97
N ILE A 266 -40.89 9.45 -24.08
CA ILE A 266 -40.78 10.84 -23.65
C ILE A 266 -39.46 11.08 -22.90
N SER A 267 -38.98 10.13 -22.11
CA SER A 267 -37.68 10.25 -21.42
C SER A 267 -36.49 10.37 -22.36
N SER A 268 -36.50 9.65 -23.49
CA SER A 268 -35.46 9.77 -24.52
C SER A 268 -35.42 11.18 -25.13
N GLU A 269 -36.59 11.80 -25.33
CA GLU A 269 -36.71 13.17 -25.84
C GLU A 269 -36.32 14.22 -24.77
N VAL A 270 -36.63 13.97 -23.48
CA VAL A 270 -36.17 14.81 -22.37
C VAL A 270 -34.64 14.73 -22.21
N ASN A 271 -34.03 13.57 -22.40
CA ASN A 271 -32.57 13.44 -22.42
C ASN A 271 -31.96 14.24 -23.57
N ARG A 272 -32.57 14.18 -24.76
CA ARG A 272 -32.18 15.00 -25.91
C ARG A 272 -32.31 16.50 -25.62
N LEU A 273 -33.35 16.92 -24.90
CA LEU A 273 -33.50 18.31 -24.43
C LEU A 273 -32.38 18.74 -23.50
N LYS A 274 -32.01 17.90 -22.53
CA LYS A 274 -30.86 18.18 -21.64
C LYS A 274 -29.55 18.30 -22.42
N PHE A 275 -29.36 17.49 -23.45
CA PHE A 275 -28.21 17.60 -24.34
C PHE A 275 -28.18 18.94 -25.07
N TYR A 276 -29.30 19.36 -25.66
CA TYR A 276 -29.42 20.67 -26.31
C TYR A 276 -29.22 21.84 -25.34
N GLN A 277 -29.78 21.75 -24.13
CA GLN A 277 -29.55 22.74 -23.08
C GLN A 277 -28.06 22.84 -22.71
N LYS A 278 -27.34 21.71 -22.67
CA LYS A 278 -25.92 21.67 -22.34
C LYS A 278 -25.03 22.21 -23.46
N GLN A 279 -25.36 21.92 -24.73
CA GLN A 279 -24.64 22.45 -25.89
C GLN A 279 -24.91 23.95 -26.12
N GLY A 280 -26.12 24.41 -25.79
CA GLY A 280 -26.60 25.75 -26.09
C GLY A 280 -26.57 26.75 -24.93
N LYS A 281 -25.76 26.52 -23.88
CA LYS A 281 -25.76 27.34 -22.64
C LYS A 281 -25.55 28.84 -22.87
N ASP A 282 -24.83 29.20 -23.92
CA ASP A 282 -24.48 30.58 -24.25
C ASP A 282 -25.56 31.29 -25.09
N LEU A 283 -26.58 30.57 -25.56
CA LEU A 283 -27.67 31.11 -26.36
C LEU A 283 -28.82 31.59 -25.45
N ALA A 284 -29.18 32.87 -25.56
CA ALA A 284 -30.25 33.48 -24.76
C ALA A 284 -31.59 32.73 -24.92
N THR A 285 -31.92 32.32 -26.15
CA THR A 285 -33.15 31.57 -26.46
C THR A 285 -33.26 30.23 -25.75
N ILE A 286 -32.14 29.53 -25.53
CA ILE A 286 -32.12 28.24 -24.82
C ILE A 286 -32.17 28.45 -23.30
N ARG A 287 -31.59 29.56 -22.83
CA ARG A 287 -31.70 29.98 -21.42
C ARG A 287 -33.15 30.30 -21.05
N ASP A 288 -33.88 30.98 -21.92
CA ASP A 288 -35.30 31.31 -21.71
C ASP A 288 -36.21 30.06 -21.70
N LEU A 289 -35.74 28.93 -22.25
CA LEU A 289 -36.44 27.64 -22.21
C LEU A 289 -36.06 26.76 -21.01
N ALA A 290 -35.10 27.18 -20.17
CA ALA A 290 -34.59 26.35 -19.08
C ALA A 290 -35.68 25.95 -18.08
N ASP A 291 -36.52 26.88 -17.65
CA ASP A 291 -37.61 26.64 -16.70
C ASP A 291 -38.65 25.65 -17.26
N ARG A 292 -38.91 25.71 -18.58
CA ARG A 292 -39.82 24.79 -19.28
C ARG A 292 -39.24 23.38 -19.39
N ILE A 293 -37.95 23.27 -19.67
CA ILE A 293 -37.24 21.98 -19.71
C ILE A 293 -37.23 21.35 -18.31
N GLU A 294 -36.96 22.14 -17.27
CA GLU A 294 -37.01 21.70 -15.87
C GLU A 294 -38.42 21.23 -15.48
N TYR A 295 -39.46 21.99 -15.86
CA TYR A 295 -40.85 21.57 -15.65
C TYR A 295 -41.17 20.22 -16.33
N CYS A 296 -40.75 20.04 -17.58
CA CYS A 296 -40.95 18.77 -18.29
C CYS A 296 -40.26 17.60 -17.60
N GLU A 297 -39.02 17.81 -17.11
CA GLU A 297 -38.28 16.81 -16.36
C GLU A 297 -38.99 16.44 -15.04
N LEU A 298 -39.41 17.44 -14.25
CA LEU A 298 -40.10 17.22 -12.98
C LEU A 298 -41.43 16.49 -13.18
N LYS A 299 -42.24 16.92 -14.17
CA LYS A 299 -43.53 16.29 -14.49
C LYS A 299 -43.33 14.85 -14.96
N LEU A 300 -42.38 14.60 -15.86
CA LEU A 300 -42.07 13.25 -16.32
C LEU A 300 -41.60 12.36 -15.17
N THR A 301 -40.71 12.87 -14.31
CA THR A 301 -40.21 12.14 -13.14
C THR A 301 -41.37 11.72 -12.22
N SER A 302 -42.33 12.63 -11.96
CA SER A 302 -43.51 12.33 -11.15
C SER A 302 -44.42 11.26 -11.77
N LEU A 303 -44.63 11.31 -13.10
CA LEU A 303 -45.44 10.32 -13.80
C LEU A 303 -44.76 8.94 -13.82
N VAL A 304 -43.46 8.90 -14.11
CA VAL A 304 -42.67 7.65 -14.07
C VAL A 304 -42.65 7.07 -12.66
N GLN A 305 -42.53 7.91 -11.63
CA GLN A 305 -42.58 7.48 -10.23
C GLN A 305 -43.92 6.80 -9.89
N THR A 306 -45.04 7.41 -10.31
CA THR A 306 -46.39 6.88 -10.07
C THR A 306 -46.60 5.56 -10.79
N ALA A 307 -46.25 5.51 -12.09
CA ALA A 307 -46.33 4.29 -12.89
C ALA A 307 -45.44 3.16 -12.33
N LEU A 308 -44.25 3.50 -11.81
CA LEU A 308 -43.36 2.52 -11.18
C LEU A 308 -43.97 1.96 -9.89
N ILE A 309 -44.58 2.79 -9.03
CA ILE A 309 -45.25 2.33 -7.81
C ILE A 309 -46.35 1.32 -8.15
N ASP A 310 -47.18 1.63 -9.15
CA ASP A 310 -48.28 0.76 -9.55
C ASP A 310 -47.74 -0.53 -10.20
N GLY A 311 -46.74 -0.43 -11.07
CA GLY A 311 -46.05 -1.57 -11.66
C GLY A 311 -45.43 -2.51 -10.61
N LEU A 312 -44.87 -1.98 -9.52
CA LEU A 312 -44.32 -2.78 -8.42
C LEU A 312 -45.39 -3.46 -7.58
N LYS A 313 -46.52 -2.78 -7.31
CA LYS A 313 -47.66 -3.37 -6.57
C LYS A 313 -48.31 -4.52 -7.36
N GLU A 314 -48.48 -4.32 -8.66
CA GLU A 314 -49.09 -5.31 -9.57
C GLU A 314 -48.09 -6.38 -10.03
N LYS A 315 -46.79 -6.19 -9.75
CA LYS A 315 -45.69 -7.05 -10.21
C LYS A 315 -45.61 -7.17 -11.73
N ASN A 316 -45.97 -6.11 -12.45
CA ASN A 316 -45.93 -6.07 -13.91
C ASN A 316 -44.50 -5.74 -14.39
N ALA A 317 -43.78 -6.77 -14.85
CA ALA A 317 -42.39 -6.67 -15.31
C ALA A 317 -42.19 -5.66 -16.46
N HIS A 318 -43.20 -5.49 -17.32
CA HIS A 318 -43.12 -4.62 -18.48
C HIS A 318 -43.12 -3.15 -18.05
N ILE A 319 -44.08 -2.75 -17.21
CA ILE A 319 -44.15 -1.38 -16.65
C ILE A 319 -42.87 -1.06 -15.89
N ILE A 320 -42.41 -1.98 -15.03
CA ILE A 320 -41.18 -1.80 -14.26
C ILE A 320 -39.99 -1.57 -15.20
N SER A 321 -39.81 -2.41 -16.23
CA SER A 321 -38.70 -2.26 -17.19
C SER A 321 -38.71 -0.92 -17.91
N HIS A 322 -39.87 -0.46 -18.40
CA HIS A 322 -39.99 0.84 -19.08
C HIS A 322 -39.72 2.01 -18.14
N CYS A 323 -40.22 1.95 -16.90
CA CYS A 323 -39.93 2.97 -15.90
C CYS A 323 -38.45 3.02 -15.51
N LEU A 324 -37.78 1.86 -15.42
CA LEU A 324 -36.34 1.77 -15.15
C LEU A 324 -35.51 2.41 -16.27
N HIS A 325 -35.81 2.08 -17.54
CA HIS A 325 -35.15 2.70 -18.69
C HIS A 325 -35.43 4.21 -18.75
N ALA A 326 -36.66 4.62 -18.46
CA ALA A 326 -37.03 6.03 -18.46
C ALA A 326 -36.22 6.85 -17.42
N CYS A 327 -36.12 6.32 -16.19
CA CYS A 327 -35.31 6.96 -15.14
C CYS A 327 -33.82 6.96 -15.47
N ALA A 328 -33.30 5.89 -16.09
CA ALA A 328 -31.91 5.84 -16.54
C ALA A 328 -31.61 6.86 -17.64
N ALA A 329 -32.52 7.03 -18.61
CA ALA A 329 -32.40 8.02 -19.67
C ALA A 329 -32.39 9.46 -19.15
N ILE A 330 -33.16 9.76 -18.10
CA ILE A 330 -33.22 11.10 -17.48
C ILE A 330 -32.06 11.32 -16.49
N GLY A 331 -31.40 10.25 -16.04
CA GLY A 331 -30.36 10.29 -15.01
C GLY A 331 -30.92 10.45 -13.59
N LYS A 332 -32.12 9.92 -13.32
CA LYS A 332 -32.87 10.00 -12.05
C LYS A 332 -33.05 8.64 -11.39
N MET A 333 -31.96 7.88 -11.28
CA MET A 333 -31.97 6.55 -10.65
C MET A 333 -32.23 6.60 -9.15
N ASP A 334 -31.94 7.74 -8.50
CA ASP A 334 -32.28 8.01 -7.11
C ASP A 334 -33.78 7.91 -6.81
N VAL A 335 -34.62 8.27 -7.79
CA VAL A 335 -36.08 8.13 -7.69
C VAL A 335 -36.49 6.66 -7.69
N VAL A 336 -35.91 5.87 -8.59
CA VAL A 336 -36.15 4.41 -8.63
C VAL A 336 -35.73 3.76 -7.33
N GLU A 337 -34.53 4.09 -6.84
CA GLU A 337 -34.02 3.59 -5.57
C GLU A 337 -35.02 3.88 -4.44
N ASN A 338 -35.49 5.13 -4.33
CA ASN A 338 -36.43 5.54 -3.29
C ASN A 338 -37.80 4.83 -3.40
N VAL A 339 -38.32 4.66 -4.62
CA VAL A 339 -39.60 3.96 -4.85
C VAL A 339 -39.51 2.49 -4.48
N VAL A 340 -38.46 1.78 -4.93
CA VAL A 340 -38.27 0.37 -4.60
C VAL A 340 -38.01 0.19 -3.11
N ARG A 341 -37.24 1.10 -2.51
CA ARG A 341 -36.99 1.14 -1.08
C ARG A 341 -38.29 1.22 -0.27
N THR A 342 -39.13 2.20 -0.55
CA THR A 342 -40.37 2.46 0.21
C THR A 342 -41.50 1.48 -0.11
N THR A 343 -41.60 0.98 -1.34
CA THR A 343 -42.72 0.14 -1.79
C THR A 343 -42.50 -1.35 -1.51
N LEU A 344 -41.27 -1.86 -1.66
CA LEU A 344 -40.96 -3.29 -1.55
C LEU A 344 -40.12 -3.64 -0.33
N ILE A 345 -39.02 -2.91 -0.11
CA ILE A 345 -38.01 -3.29 0.87
C ILE A 345 -38.45 -2.92 2.28
N GLN A 346 -38.87 -1.67 2.49
CA GLN A 346 -39.32 -1.15 3.78
C GLN A 346 -40.36 -2.07 4.46
N PRO A 347 -41.49 -2.45 3.83
CA PRO A 347 -42.48 -3.30 4.48
C PRO A 347 -41.97 -4.73 4.74
N ALA A 348 -41.05 -5.24 3.92
CA ALA A 348 -40.46 -6.56 4.12
C ALA A 348 -39.51 -6.58 5.33
N VAL A 349 -38.70 -5.54 5.49
CA VAL A 349 -37.77 -5.38 6.61
C VAL A 349 -38.53 -5.10 7.91
N GLU A 350 -39.57 -4.24 7.87
CA GLU A 350 -40.41 -3.95 9.05
C GLU A 350 -41.04 -5.23 9.61
N LYS A 351 -41.65 -6.04 8.73
CA LYS A 351 -42.23 -7.33 9.10
C LYS A 351 -41.18 -8.29 9.69
N ALA A 352 -39.97 -8.31 9.13
CA ALA A 352 -38.91 -9.18 9.60
C ALA A 352 -38.38 -8.72 10.98
N ILE A 353 -38.26 -7.41 11.21
CA ILE A 353 -37.92 -6.85 12.53
C ILE A 353 -38.98 -7.21 13.58
N ASP A 354 -40.25 -7.05 13.26
CA ASP A 354 -41.35 -7.40 14.16
C ASP A 354 -41.34 -8.89 14.52
N SER A 355 -41.00 -9.75 13.56
CA SER A 355 -40.93 -11.19 13.77
C SER A 355 -39.73 -11.63 14.63
N ALA A 356 -38.62 -10.89 14.57
CA ALA A 356 -37.39 -11.22 15.27
C ALA A 356 -37.37 -10.79 16.75
N GLY A 357 -38.30 -9.94 17.19
CA GLY A 357 -38.48 -9.61 18.61
C GLY A 357 -37.25 -9.00 19.28
N GLU A 358 -36.70 -9.65 20.33
CA GLU A 358 -35.50 -9.22 21.07
C GLU A 358 -34.20 -9.93 20.64
N GLU A 359 -34.17 -10.57 19.46
CA GLU A 359 -32.96 -11.21 18.97
C GLU A 359 -31.75 -10.25 18.88
N HIS A 360 -30.56 -10.82 19.06
CA HIS A 360 -29.28 -10.11 18.97
C HIS A 360 -28.99 -9.64 17.54
N PHE A 361 -28.30 -8.50 17.42
CA PHE A 361 -27.97 -7.85 16.15
C PHE A 361 -27.31 -8.82 15.14
N ASP A 362 -26.37 -9.64 15.59
CA ASP A 362 -25.64 -10.57 14.72
C ASP A 362 -26.51 -11.67 14.10
N SER A 363 -27.64 -12.00 14.75
CA SER A 363 -28.58 -13.03 14.29
C SER A 363 -29.72 -12.45 13.46
N ILE A 364 -30.18 -11.24 13.78
CA ILE A 364 -31.27 -10.56 13.06
C ILE A 364 -30.79 -9.95 11.74
N LEU A 365 -29.60 -9.35 11.67
CA LEU A 365 -29.13 -8.65 10.47
C LEU A 365 -29.15 -9.53 9.20
N PRO A 366 -28.67 -10.79 9.23
CA PRO A 366 -28.76 -11.68 8.08
C PRO A 366 -30.21 -11.91 7.63
N GLN A 367 -31.15 -12.11 8.56
CA GLN A 367 -32.57 -12.32 8.25
C GLN A 367 -33.20 -11.10 7.57
N LEU A 368 -32.86 -9.89 8.03
CA LEU A 368 -33.33 -8.64 7.42
C LEU A 368 -32.73 -8.44 6.02
N GLY A 369 -31.44 -8.73 5.86
CA GLY A 369 -30.78 -8.70 4.57
C GLY A 369 -31.42 -9.65 3.56
N GLU A 370 -31.67 -10.90 3.96
CA GLU A 370 -32.34 -11.89 3.12
C GLU A 370 -33.77 -11.47 2.77
N ALA A 371 -34.55 -10.96 3.73
CA ALA A 371 -35.90 -10.46 3.49
C ALA A 371 -35.91 -9.29 2.48
N ALA A 372 -34.96 -8.36 2.62
CA ALA A 372 -34.80 -7.22 1.72
C ALA A 372 -34.38 -7.65 0.30
N ILE A 373 -33.44 -8.57 0.17
CA ILE A 373 -32.99 -9.07 -1.14
C ILE A 373 -34.11 -9.87 -1.81
N ALA A 374 -34.84 -10.70 -1.06
CA ALA A 374 -35.95 -11.48 -1.58
C ALA A 374 -37.09 -10.60 -2.09
N SER A 375 -37.39 -9.48 -1.41
CA SER A 375 -38.49 -8.59 -1.79
C SER A 375 -38.25 -7.83 -3.09
N CYS A 376 -36.99 -7.54 -3.45
CA CYS A 376 -36.62 -6.87 -4.69
C CYS A 376 -36.05 -7.80 -5.78
N SER A 377 -36.08 -9.13 -5.58
CA SER A 377 -35.53 -10.14 -6.50
C SER A 377 -35.99 -9.95 -7.96
N ASN A 378 -37.29 -9.75 -8.20
CA ASN A 378 -37.83 -9.51 -9.54
C ASN A 378 -37.22 -8.27 -10.22
N VAL A 379 -36.95 -7.20 -9.45
CA VAL A 379 -36.34 -5.97 -9.98
C VAL A 379 -34.85 -6.19 -10.26
N LEU A 380 -34.17 -6.96 -9.39
CA LEU A 380 -32.78 -7.36 -9.62
C LEU A 380 -32.64 -8.22 -10.88
N GLU A 381 -33.59 -9.12 -11.16
CA GLU A 381 -33.59 -9.91 -12.41
C GLU A 381 -33.74 -9.02 -13.64
N LEU A 382 -34.67 -8.05 -13.61
CA LEU A 382 -34.90 -7.12 -14.72
C LEU A 382 -33.71 -6.21 -14.99
N THR A 383 -33.08 -5.66 -13.94
CA THR A 383 -31.89 -4.79 -14.07
C THR A 383 -30.64 -5.55 -14.54
N ARG A 384 -30.59 -6.87 -14.31
CA ARG A 384 -29.47 -7.73 -14.71
C ARG A 384 -29.68 -8.42 -16.06
N ALA A 385 -30.84 -8.25 -16.70
CA ALA A 385 -31.08 -8.77 -18.03
C ALA A 385 -30.08 -8.14 -19.03
N PRO A 386 -29.45 -8.92 -19.92
CA PRO A 386 -28.44 -8.42 -20.85
C PRO A 386 -29.00 -7.33 -21.79
N ASP A 387 -30.29 -7.42 -22.11
CA ASP A 387 -30.98 -6.51 -23.02
C ASP A 387 -31.43 -5.19 -22.37
N ALA A 388 -31.33 -5.06 -21.04
CA ALA A 388 -31.79 -3.89 -20.30
C ALA A 388 -30.79 -2.72 -20.29
N GLY A 389 -29.49 -2.98 -20.52
CA GLY A 389 -28.46 -1.93 -20.49
C GLY A 389 -28.22 -1.27 -19.11
N LEU A 390 -28.78 -1.84 -18.03
CA LEU A 390 -28.73 -1.30 -16.66
C LEU A 390 -27.68 -2.00 -15.75
N HIS A 391 -26.97 -3.00 -16.25
CA HIS A 391 -26.02 -3.83 -15.50
C HIS A 391 -24.76 -3.08 -14.99
N THR A 392 -24.54 -1.84 -15.44
CA THR A 392 -23.42 -1.00 -15.00
C THR A 392 -23.75 -0.14 -13.79
N VAL A 393 -25.03 0.02 -13.43
CA VAL A 393 -25.48 0.89 -12.33
C VAL A 393 -25.60 0.07 -11.05
N ASP A 394 -25.01 0.58 -9.95
CA ASP A 394 -25.30 0.03 -8.62
C ASP A 394 -26.72 0.37 -8.18
N PHE A 395 -27.46 -0.65 -7.80
CA PHE A 395 -28.81 -0.54 -7.27
C PHE A 395 -28.91 -0.94 -5.80
N LEU A 396 -27.91 -1.66 -5.26
CA LEU A 396 -28.00 -2.31 -3.96
C LEU A 396 -27.72 -1.34 -2.80
N ALA A 397 -26.77 -0.41 -2.97
CA ALA A 397 -26.42 0.52 -1.91
C ALA A 397 -27.60 1.45 -1.55
N GLY A 398 -28.26 1.99 -2.58
CA GLY A 398 -29.37 2.92 -2.44
C GLY A 398 -30.74 2.28 -2.17
N THR A 399 -30.84 0.96 -2.19
CA THR A 399 -32.10 0.26 -1.88
C THR A 399 -31.96 -0.59 -0.64
N VAL A 400 -31.34 -1.76 -0.79
CA VAL A 400 -31.22 -2.79 0.25
C VAL A 400 -30.39 -2.29 1.43
N LEU A 401 -29.15 -1.84 1.19
CA LEU A 401 -28.25 -1.42 2.27
C LEU A 401 -28.81 -0.21 3.03
N ALA A 402 -29.29 0.79 2.30
CA ALA A 402 -29.81 2.00 2.89
C ALA A 402 -31.05 1.77 3.77
N GLU A 403 -31.96 0.87 3.36
CA GLU A 403 -33.16 0.57 4.15
C GLU A 403 -32.88 -0.30 5.35
N VAL A 404 -32.09 -1.36 5.17
CA VAL A 404 -31.69 -2.24 6.28
C VAL A 404 -30.92 -1.44 7.33
N ASP A 405 -29.99 -0.58 6.93
CA ASP A 405 -29.29 0.31 7.88
C ASP A 405 -30.25 1.29 8.58
N ALA A 406 -31.18 1.91 7.84
CA ALA A 406 -32.12 2.87 8.42
C ALA A 406 -32.97 2.22 9.53
N GLN A 407 -33.56 1.05 9.25
CA GLN A 407 -34.44 0.39 10.23
C GLN A 407 -33.65 -0.26 11.38
N VAL A 408 -32.55 -0.93 11.08
CA VAL A 408 -31.72 -1.57 12.13
C VAL A 408 -31.13 -0.52 13.06
N SER A 409 -30.64 0.60 12.50
CA SER A 409 -30.09 1.66 13.34
C SER A 409 -31.13 2.37 14.20
N ALA A 410 -32.38 2.47 13.72
CA ALA A 410 -33.50 2.98 14.51
C ALA A 410 -33.88 2.00 15.64
N ALA A 411 -34.00 0.70 15.32
CA ALA A 411 -34.44 -0.33 16.26
C ALA A 411 -33.37 -0.74 17.28
N ARG A 412 -32.08 -0.63 16.94
CA ARG A 412 -30.94 -1.20 17.69
C ARG A 412 -29.77 -0.23 17.83
N GLN A 413 -30.01 1.00 18.27
CA GLN A 413 -28.96 2.03 18.44
C GLN A 413 -27.75 1.56 19.27
N HIS A 414 -27.98 0.75 20.31
CA HIS A 414 -26.91 0.27 21.19
C HIS A 414 -26.00 -0.80 20.56
N ALA A 415 -26.40 -1.41 19.44
CA ALA A 415 -25.63 -2.48 18.79
C ALA A 415 -24.27 -2.02 18.24
N TYR A 416 -24.15 -0.72 17.94
CA TYR A 416 -22.93 -0.09 17.43
C TYR A 416 -22.01 0.45 18.53
N SER A 417 -22.39 0.31 19.81
CA SER A 417 -21.61 0.86 20.91
C SER A 417 -20.34 0.02 21.16
N PRO A 418 -19.13 0.63 21.10
CA PRO A 418 -17.89 -0.08 21.41
C PRO A 418 -17.74 -0.43 22.90
N GLY A 419 -18.60 0.12 23.78
CA GLY A 419 -18.48 -0.03 25.25
C GLY A 419 -18.55 -1.47 25.76
N MET A 420 -19.04 -2.40 24.92
CA MET A 420 -18.99 -3.84 25.16
C MET A 420 -18.21 -4.50 24.00
N PRO A 421 -16.86 -4.55 24.06
CA PRO A 421 -16.03 -4.92 22.91
C PRO A 421 -16.34 -6.28 22.29
N HIS A 422 -16.70 -7.29 23.11
CA HIS A 422 -17.01 -8.63 22.61
C HIS A 422 -18.35 -8.72 21.85
N ILE A 423 -19.33 -7.90 22.22
CA ILE A 423 -20.61 -7.79 21.48
C ILE A 423 -20.39 -6.96 20.23
N PHE A 424 -19.70 -5.82 20.36
CA PHE A 424 -19.40 -4.92 19.26
C PHE A 424 -18.72 -5.63 18.10
N ILE A 425 -17.70 -6.45 18.37
CA ILE A 425 -16.96 -7.13 17.30
C ILE A 425 -17.80 -8.21 16.60
N LYS A 426 -18.65 -8.94 17.35
CA LYS A 426 -19.58 -9.91 16.78
C LYS A 426 -20.57 -9.24 15.83
N ASN A 427 -21.12 -8.10 16.27
CA ASN A 427 -22.04 -7.30 15.46
C ASN A 427 -21.33 -6.71 14.23
N TYR A 428 -20.11 -6.19 14.39
CA TYR A 428 -19.31 -5.67 13.29
C TYR A 428 -19.03 -6.74 12.23
N ARG A 429 -18.70 -7.98 12.63
CA ARG A 429 -18.49 -9.09 11.69
C ARG A 429 -19.76 -9.44 10.93
N ALA A 430 -20.90 -9.53 11.61
CA ALA A 430 -22.18 -9.73 10.93
C ALA A 430 -22.47 -8.59 9.94
N ALA A 431 -22.13 -7.35 10.31
CA ALA A 431 -22.29 -6.18 9.45
C ALA A 431 -21.39 -6.22 8.21
N MET A 432 -20.14 -6.66 8.33
CA MET A 432 -19.23 -6.82 7.18
C MET A 432 -19.63 -8.01 6.31
N ALA A 433 -20.06 -9.13 6.90
CA ALA A 433 -20.58 -10.27 6.15
C ALA A 433 -21.82 -9.89 5.31
N PHE A 434 -22.67 -9.00 5.82
CA PHE A 434 -23.78 -8.45 5.04
C PHE A 434 -23.30 -7.59 3.86
N VAL A 435 -22.25 -6.79 4.04
CA VAL A 435 -21.62 -6.03 2.94
C VAL A 435 -21.05 -6.99 1.89
N ASP A 436 -20.28 -7.99 2.31
CA ASP A 436 -19.71 -9.02 1.42
C ASP A 436 -20.81 -9.69 0.60
N ARG A 437 -21.95 -10.02 1.23
CA ARG A 437 -23.11 -10.60 0.56
C ARG A 437 -23.71 -9.69 -0.52
N LEU A 438 -23.72 -8.37 -0.31
CA LEU A 438 -24.19 -7.42 -1.32
C LEU A 438 -23.16 -7.24 -2.45
N GLU A 439 -21.87 -7.27 -2.13
CA GLU A 439 -20.80 -7.23 -3.13
C GLU A 439 -20.84 -8.46 -4.06
N GLU A 440 -21.11 -9.65 -3.53
CA GLU A 440 -21.32 -10.88 -4.31
C GLU A 440 -22.47 -10.77 -5.33
N LEU A 441 -23.44 -9.90 -5.06
CA LEU A 441 -24.62 -9.69 -5.90
C LEU A 441 -24.38 -8.61 -6.97
N ALA A 442 -23.21 -7.95 -7.01
CA ALA A 442 -22.89 -6.97 -8.02
C ALA A 442 -22.68 -7.66 -9.39
N PRO A 443 -23.41 -7.27 -10.46
CA PRO A 443 -23.33 -7.93 -11.76
C PRO A 443 -22.01 -7.69 -12.51
N THR A 444 -21.37 -6.53 -12.29
CA THR A 444 -20.15 -6.12 -12.99
C THR A 444 -19.13 -5.45 -12.05
N PRO A 445 -17.83 -5.46 -12.39
CA PRO A 445 -16.82 -4.73 -11.63
C PRO A 445 -17.09 -3.23 -11.52
N SER A 446 -17.73 -2.63 -12.53
CA SER A 446 -18.15 -1.21 -12.49
C SER A 446 -19.19 -0.98 -11.40
N SER A 447 -20.27 -1.77 -11.41
CA SER A 447 -21.32 -1.67 -10.38
C SER A 447 -20.79 -1.94 -8.97
N LEU A 448 -19.81 -2.85 -8.82
CA LEU A 448 -19.16 -3.10 -7.53
C LEU A 448 -18.36 -1.88 -7.06
N ASN A 449 -17.63 -1.22 -7.96
CA ASN A 449 -16.90 0.00 -7.62
C ASN A 449 -17.86 1.14 -7.23
N ASP A 450 -18.99 1.26 -7.91
CA ASP A 450 -20.02 2.25 -7.57
C ASP A 450 -20.66 1.96 -6.21
N PHE A 451 -20.95 0.69 -5.89
CA PHE A 451 -21.40 0.26 -4.57
C PHE A 451 -20.40 0.64 -3.47
N ARG A 452 -19.11 0.34 -3.71
CA ARG A 452 -18.01 0.67 -2.78
C ARG A 452 -17.81 2.17 -2.60
N ALA A 453 -18.04 2.95 -3.64
CA ALA A 453 -17.96 4.42 -3.61
C ALA A 453 -19.24 5.08 -3.07
N SER A 454 -20.29 4.31 -2.81
CA SER A 454 -21.60 4.86 -2.42
C SER A 454 -21.58 5.61 -1.08
N LYS A 455 -22.40 6.66 -1.00
CA LYS A 455 -22.63 7.40 0.25
C LYS A 455 -23.27 6.53 1.35
N HIS A 456 -24.05 5.52 0.95
CA HIS A 456 -24.77 4.62 1.85
C HIS A 456 -23.78 3.68 2.56
N LEU A 457 -22.89 3.02 1.80
CA LEU A 457 -21.84 2.19 2.39
C LEU A 457 -20.88 3.01 3.26
N THR A 458 -20.50 4.20 2.81
CA THR A 458 -19.68 5.12 3.61
C THR A 458 -20.34 5.46 4.95
N THR A 459 -21.65 5.72 4.96
CA THR A 459 -22.40 6.02 6.19
C THR A 459 -22.50 4.80 7.09
N TYR A 460 -22.78 3.63 6.51
CA TYR A 460 -22.86 2.34 7.21
C TYR A 460 -21.56 2.00 7.93
N ILE A 461 -20.41 2.13 7.26
CA ILE A 461 -19.09 1.85 7.83
C ILE A 461 -18.78 2.85 8.96
N LYS A 462 -19.13 4.13 8.81
CA LYS A 462 -18.86 5.18 9.82
C LYS A 462 -19.54 4.95 11.17
N ARG A 463 -20.59 4.11 11.23
CA ARG A 463 -21.24 3.73 12.50
C ARG A 463 -20.34 2.88 13.39
N TRP A 464 -19.36 2.20 12.82
CA TRP A 464 -18.45 1.30 13.52
C TRP A 464 -17.18 2.05 13.93
N ASP A 465 -17.15 2.59 15.15
CA ASP A 465 -15.93 3.24 15.66
C ASP A 465 -14.87 2.22 16.08
N LEU A 466 -14.16 1.70 15.08
CA LEU A 466 -13.04 0.78 15.24
C LEU A 466 -11.88 1.41 16.04
N ARG A 467 -11.77 2.75 16.10
CA ARG A 467 -10.71 3.40 16.88
C ARG A 467 -11.01 3.26 18.37
N VAL A 468 -12.23 3.54 18.80
CA VAL A 468 -12.65 3.37 20.20
C VAL A 468 -12.59 1.89 20.59
N TYR A 469 -13.04 0.99 19.72
CA TYR A 469 -12.90 -0.46 19.94
C TYR A 469 -11.43 -0.86 20.22
N PHE A 470 -10.51 -0.44 19.35
CA PHE A 470 -9.09 -0.73 19.55
C PHE A 470 -8.56 -0.10 20.85
N SER A 471 -8.92 1.14 21.16
CA SER A 471 -8.49 1.80 22.40
C SER A 471 -8.92 1.04 23.65
N LEU A 472 -10.15 0.51 23.68
CA LEU A 472 -10.64 -0.32 24.79
C LEU A 472 -9.86 -1.63 24.90
N ARG A 473 -9.64 -2.33 23.78
CA ARG A 473 -8.85 -3.58 23.74
C ARG A 473 -7.40 -3.37 24.12
N PHE A 474 -6.79 -2.29 23.62
CA PHE A 474 -5.43 -1.90 23.97
C PHE A 474 -5.31 -1.67 25.48
N ASN A 475 -6.21 -0.88 26.07
CA ASN A 475 -6.18 -0.60 27.51
C ASN A 475 -6.40 -1.88 28.33
N GLU A 476 -7.37 -2.71 27.98
CA GLU A 476 -7.61 -4.01 28.63
C GLU A 476 -6.33 -4.86 28.65
N TYR A 477 -5.67 -5.00 27.49
CA TYR A 477 -4.50 -5.86 27.33
C TYR A 477 -3.25 -5.28 27.95
N ALA A 478 -3.00 -3.98 27.76
CA ALA A 478 -1.88 -3.28 28.38
C ALA A 478 -1.99 -3.33 29.91
N THR A 479 -3.16 -3.01 30.48
CA THR A 479 -3.38 -3.09 31.94
C THR A 479 -3.13 -4.49 32.46
N THR A 480 -3.66 -5.53 31.81
CA THR A 480 -3.47 -6.92 32.26
C THR A 480 -1.98 -7.32 32.26
N VAL A 481 -1.22 -6.93 31.24
CA VAL A 481 0.22 -7.22 31.17
C VAL A 481 0.98 -6.40 32.22
N GLU A 482 0.68 -5.11 32.38
CA GLU A 482 1.36 -4.25 33.36
C GLU A 482 1.10 -4.69 34.80
N GLU A 483 -0.11 -5.10 35.14
CA GLU A 483 -0.45 -5.58 36.49
C GLU A 483 0.39 -6.81 36.89
N GLU A 484 0.63 -7.70 35.93
CA GLU A 484 1.47 -8.89 36.13
C GLU A 484 2.97 -8.53 36.16
N LEU A 485 3.46 -7.73 35.21
CA LEU A 485 4.87 -7.37 35.15
C LEU A 485 5.34 -6.49 36.33
N ASN A 486 4.43 -5.76 36.98
CA ASN A 486 4.75 -4.94 38.15
C ASN A 486 4.71 -5.72 39.48
N GLN A 487 4.43 -7.04 39.45
CA GLN A 487 4.57 -7.86 40.66
C GLN A 487 6.03 -7.87 41.13
N PRO A 488 6.27 -7.84 42.45
CA PRO A 488 7.60 -7.63 43.01
C PRO A 488 8.50 -8.88 42.94
N GLY A 489 8.02 -10.03 42.46
CA GLY A 489 8.74 -11.30 42.48
C GLY A 489 8.59 -12.09 41.17
N LEU A 490 9.34 -13.20 41.09
CA LEU A 490 9.27 -14.15 39.97
C LEU A 490 8.26 -15.27 40.29
N ASP A 491 6.97 -14.95 40.14
CA ASP A 491 5.91 -15.93 40.43
C ASP A 491 5.89 -17.06 39.41
N THR A 492 5.78 -18.30 39.91
CA THR A 492 5.76 -19.49 39.06
C THR A 492 4.42 -19.62 38.34
N SER A 493 4.45 -19.91 37.04
CA SER A 493 3.24 -20.14 36.26
C SER A 493 2.51 -21.41 36.69
N LEU A 494 1.18 -21.33 36.72
CA LEU A 494 0.28 -22.47 36.88
C LEU A 494 -0.33 -22.92 35.54
N ALA A 495 0.05 -22.29 34.43
CA ALA A 495 -0.50 -22.57 33.12
C ALA A 495 0.13 -23.82 32.47
N SER A 496 -0.61 -24.42 31.54
CA SER A 496 -0.17 -25.60 30.77
C SER A 496 0.58 -25.26 29.48
N ASP A 497 0.89 -23.97 29.25
CA ASP A 497 1.72 -23.50 28.13
C ASP A 497 3.21 -23.81 28.33
N GLY A 498 3.56 -24.26 29.53
CA GLY A 498 4.89 -24.69 29.95
C GLY A 498 5.90 -23.55 30.08
N PHE A 499 5.46 -22.30 30.15
CA PHE A 499 6.34 -21.24 30.67
C PHE A 499 6.52 -21.44 32.18
N LEU A 500 7.65 -20.99 32.70
CA LEU A 500 7.99 -21.13 34.12
C LEU A 500 7.46 -19.97 34.94
N LEU A 501 7.36 -18.77 34.35
CA LEU A 501 6.97 -17.55 35.02
C LEU A 501 5.56 -17.10 34.59
N ALA A 502 4.79 -16.60 35.55
CA ALA A 502 3.47 -16.04 35.32
C ALA A 502 3.55 -14.79 34.41
N SER A 503 4.59 -13.96 34.60
CA SER A 503 4.93 -12.82 33.71
C SER A 503 5.05 -13.20 32.23
N THR A 504 5.77 -14.29 31.93
CA THR A 504 5.97 -14.78 30.56
C THR A 504 4.66 -15.33 29.98
N THR A 505 3.94 -16.10 30.79
CA THR A 505 2.62 -16.65 30.47
C THR A 505 1.66 -15.52 30.07
N GLN A 506 1.56 -14.48 30.89
CA GLN A 506 0.64 -13.37 30.64
C GLN A 506 1.01 -12.57 29.39
N ALA A 507 2.30 -12.33 29.15
CA ALA A 507 2.78 -11.71 27.92
C ALA A 507 2.39 -12.54 26.69
N TRP A 508 2.64 -13.86 26.72
CA TRP A 508 2.30 -14.77 25.62
C TRP A 508 0.80 -14.86 25.35
N LEU A 509 -0.02 -15.01 26.38
CA LEU A 509 -1.48 -15.05 26.23
C LEU A 509 -2.02 -13.76 25.62
N THR A 510 -1.47 -12.61 26.02
CA THR A 510 -1.87 -11.31 25.46
C THR A 510 -1.49 -11.17 23.99
N MET A 511 -0.28 -11.63 23.61
CA MET A 511 0.14 -11.74 22.21
C MET A 511 -0.80 -12.64 21.40
N CYS A 512 -1.20 -13.79 21.94
CA CYS A 512 -2.19 -14.68 21.30
C CYS A 512 -3.56 -14.01 21.12
N LYS A 513 -4.03 -13.24 22.11
CA LYS A 513 -5.31 -12.51 22.01
C LYS A 513 -5.30 -11.49 20.86
N CYS A 514 -4.18 -10.84 20.61
CA CYS A 514 -4.04 -9.85 19.52
C CYS A 514 -4.29 -10.44 18.13
N THR A 515 -4.13 -11.76 17.97
CA THR A 515 -4.32 -12.49 16.70
C THR A 515 -5.51 -13.44 16.73
N SER A 516 -6.30 -13.39 17.80
CA SER A 516 -7.47 -14.28 17.94
C SER A 516 -8.59 -13.85 17.01
N ASP A 517 -9.24 -14.83 16.38
CA ASP A 517 -10.39 -14.60 15.50
C ASP A 517 -11.55 -13.90 16.20
N ASP A 518 -11.63 -13.97 17.53
CA ASP A 518 -12.68 -13.29 18.30
C ASP A 518 -12.43 -11.79 18.46
N VAL A 519 -11.19 -11.32 18.30
CA VAL A 519 -10.78 -9.95 18.62
C VAL A 519 -10.24 -9.20 17.40
N PHE A 520 -9.49 -9.90 16.56
CA PHE A 520 -8.76 -9.33 15.44
C PHE A 520 -9.71 -8.78 14.37
N VAL A 521 -9.32 -7.64 13.79
CA VAL A 521 -10.04 -6.95 12.70
C VAL A 521 -9.02 -6.63 11.61
N PRO A 522 -9.20 -7.08 10.35
CA PRO A 522 -8.27 -6.78 9.27
C PRO A 522 -8.03 -5.29 9.06
N ALA A 523 -9.06 -4.45 9.18
CA ALA A 523 -8.95 -2.99 9.11
C ALA A 523 -8.12 -2.33 10.23
N LEU A 524 -7.74 -3.09 11.27
CA LEU A 524 -6.89 -2.67 12.38
C LEU A 524 -5.62 -3.53 12.50
N ALA A 525 -5.27 -4.27 11.45
CA ALA A 525 -4.15 -5.22 11.49
C ALA A 525 -2.85 -4.56 11.91
N ASP A 526 -2.54 -3.37 11.39
CA ASP A 526 -1.35 -2.58 11.75
C ASP A 526 -1.27 -2.32 13.26
N LYS A 527 -2.42 -2.05 13.90
CA LYS A 527 -2.50 -1.76 15.33
C LYS A 527 -2.38 -3.01 16.19
N PHE A 528 -2.98 -4.13 15.77
CA PHE A 528 -2.86 -5.39 16.50
C PHE A 528 -1.46 -6.00 16.40
N VAL A 529 -0.83 -5.92 15.22
CA VAL A 529 0.59 -6.31 15.04
C VAL A 529 1.48 -5.43 15.90
N ARG A 530 1.25 -4.12 15.91
CA ARG A 530 1.98 -3.21 16.78
C ARG A 530 1.80 -3.56 18.25
N LEU A 531 0.59 -3.86 18.71
CA LEU A 531 0.33 -4.25 20.09
C LEU A 531 1.05 -5.55 20.45
N PHE A 532 1.04 -6.54 19.56
CA PHE A 532 1.81 -7.77 19.71
C PHE A 532 3.30 -7.46 19.94
N ALA A 533 3.91 -6.67 19.06
CA ALA A 533 5.32 -6.28 19.17
C ALA A 533 5.60 -5.41 20.43
N GLN A 534 4.66 -4.55 20.81
CA GLN A 534 4.76 -3.74 22.04
C GLN A 534 4.75 -4.60 23.30
N VAL A 535 3.93 -5.66 23.36
CA VAL A 535 3.95 -6.60 24.49
C VAL A 535 5.30 -7.30 24.59
N LEU A 536 5.88 -7.75 23.47
CA LEU A 536 7.21 -8.35 23.42
C LEU A 536 8.31 -7.37 23.88
N SER A 537 8.28 -6.15 23.38
CA SER A 537 9.20 -5.06 23.77
C SER A 537 9.05 -4.68 25.25
N ARG A 538 7.82 -4.70 25.77
CA ARG A 538 7.57 -4.44 27.18
C ARG A 538 8.13 -5.54 28.08
N TYR A 539 7.95 -6.81 27.69
CA TYR A 539 8.58 -7.94 28.38
C TYR A 539 10.11 -7.84 28.38
N LYS A 540 10.72 -7.51 27.23
CA LYS A 540 12.16 -7.20 27.11
C LYS A 540 12.61 -6.12 28.10
N THR A 541 11.83 -5.04 28.21
CA THR A 541 12.11 -3.93 29.13
C THR A 541 12.01 -4.36 30.59
N TRP A 542 11.02 -5.18 30.93
CA TRP A 542 10.85 -5.76 32.26
C TRP A 542 12.04 -6.65 32.65
N VAL A 543 12.52 -7.51 31.75
CA VAL A 543 13.73 -8.33 31.97
C VAL A 543 14.94 -7.43 32.25
N ASN A 544 15.21 -6.45 31.38
CA ASN A 544 16.36 -5.54 31.55
C ASN A 544 16.31 -4.78 32.87
N SER A 545 15.13 -4.25 33.22
CA SER A 545 14.94 -3.51 34.47
C SER A 545 15.25 -4.39 35.68
N GLY A 546 14.81 -5.66 35.68
CA GLY A 546 15.12 -6.61 36.74
C GLY A 546 16.61 -6.94 36.83
N MET A 547 17.27 -7.12 35.67
CA MET A 547 18.72 -7.31 35.62
C MET A 547 19.49 -6.10 36.14
N ASP A 548 19.03 -4.88 35.87
CA ASP A 548 19.62 -3.64 36.40
C ASP A 548 19.48 -3.56 37.93
N ALA A 549 18.30 -3.89 38.47
CA ALA A 549 18.06 -3.91 39.92
C ALA A 549 18.96 -4.93 40.63
N LEU A 550 19.12 -6.12 40.05
CA LEU A 550 19.99 -7.17 40.59
C LEU A 550 21.48 -6.75 40.58
N ALA A 551 21.91 -6.03 39.53
CA ALA A 551 23.25 -5.45 39.45
C ALA A 551 23.51 -4.42 40.56
N MET A 552 22.52 -3.56 40.83
CA MET A 552 22.60 -2.55 41.90
C MET A 552 22.67 -3.19 43.28
N GLN A 553 21.89 -4.24 43.54
CA GLN A 553 21.91 -4.95 44.82
C GLN A 553 23.30 -5.55 45.10
N GLN A 554 23.89 -6.24 44.12
CA GLN A 554 25.24 -6.82 44.28
C GLN A 554 26.32 -5.76 44.52
N ASN A 555 26.19 -4.57 43.94
CA ASN A 555 27.12 -3.47 44.17
C ASN A 555 26.95 -2.85 45.56
N ALA A 556 25.71 -2.75 46.05
CA ALA A 556 25.41 -2.27 47.40
C ALA A 556 25.96 -3.23 48.48
N GLU A 557 25.83 -4.54 48.29
CA GLU A 557 26.39 -5.54 49.22
C GLU A 557 27.92 -5.49 49.32
N LYS A 558 28.62 -5.09 48.26
CA LYS A 558 30.10 -4.89 48.28
C LYS A 558 30.53 -3.54 48.88
N GLY A 559 29.62 -2.58 49.03
CA GLY A 559 29.89 -1.21 49.52
C GLY A 559 29.29 -0.86 50.89
N ALA A 560 28.63 -1.80 51.57
CA ALA A 560 27.88 -1.58 52.80
C ALA A 560 28.75 -1.42 54.07
N GLU A 561 29.68 -0.46 54.08
CA GLU A 561 30.04 0.21 55.35
C GLU A 561 29.30 1.54 55.54
N GLU A 562 28.80 2.24 54.50
CA GLU A 562 28.03 3.48 54.73
C GLU A 562 26.91 3.71 53.71
N SER A 563 25.68 3.88 54.23
CA SER A 563 24.45 4.36 53.58
C SER A 563 23.60 3.36 52.78
N ALA A 564 22.79 2.57 53.49
CA ALA A 564 21.58 1.97 52.96
C ALA A 564 20.50 3.05 52.77
N VAL A 565 20.42 3.64 51.57
CA VAL A 565 19.23 4.39 51.14
C VAL A 565 18.38 3.42 50.31
N SER A 566 17.16 3.14 50.80
CA SER A 566 16.22 2.25 50.12
C SER A 566 15.75 2.87 48.80
N VAL A 567 16.25 2.35 47.68
CA VAL A 567 15.64 2.62 46.37
C VAL A 567 14.47 1.65 46.23
N GLY A 568 13.28 2.14 46.59
CA GLY A 568 12.02 1.41 46.48
C GLY A 568 11.57 1.26 45.04
N GLY A 569 12.07 0.22 44.36
CA GLY A 569 11.47 -0.29 43.13
C GLY A 569 10.79 -1.63 43.41
N THR A 570 9.53 -1.80 43.00
CA THR A 570 8.76 -3.05 43.04
C THR A 570 9.20 -4.03 41.94
N ASN A 571 10.51 -4.20 41.76
CA ASN A 571 11.06 -4.99 40.67
C ASN A 571 11.57 -6.34 41.20
N TRP A 572 11.30 -7.41 40.47
CA TRP A 572 11.71 -8.77 40.82
C TRP A 572 13.23 -8.90 41.05
N GLY A 573 14.05 -8.07 40.40
CA GLY A 573 15.50 -8.08 40.60
C GLY A 573 15.97 -7.70 42.01
N ALA A 574 15.12 -7.07 42.82
CA ALA A 574 15.42 -6.72 44.21
C ALA A 574 15.01 -7.79 45.23
N THR A 575 14.22 -8.78 44.80
CA THR A 575 13.65 -9.83 45.66
C THR A 575 14.12 -11.22 45.24
N ALA A 576 14.46 -11.41 43.96
CA ALA A 576 14.81 -12.69 43.39
C ALA A 576 16.16 -13.21 43.88
N GLY A 577 16.21 -14.51 44.17
CA GLY A 577 17.45 -15.22 44.44
C GLY A 577 18.27 -15.44 43.17
N GLY A 578 19.60 -15.50 43.30
CA GLY A 578 20.48 -15.76 42.16
C GLY A 578 20.21 -17.09 41.43
N ASP A 579 19.58 -18.08 42.10
CA ASP A 579 19.18 -19.35 41.49
C ASP A 579 17.90 -19.24 40.63
N GLU A 580 17.10 -18.18 40.80
CA GLU A 580 15.85 -17.97 40.07
C GLU A 580 16.09 -17.35 38.68
N LEU A 581 17.29 -16.81 38.43
CA LEU A 581 17.70 -16.28 37.12
C LEU A 581 17.62 -17.34 36.01
N ILE A 582 17.76 -18.62 36.36
CA ILE A 582 17.60 -19.72 35.40
C ILE A 582 16.18 -19.77 34.82
N LEU A 583 15.16 -19.38 35.60
CA LEU A 583 13.76 -19.36 35.15
C LEU A 583 13.57 -18.30 34.07
N VAL A 584 14.10 -17.09 34.32
CA VAL A 584 14.07 -15.97 33.35
C VAL A 584 14.82 -16.36 32.07
N ARG A 585 16.00 -16.98 32.21
CA ARG A 585 16.81 -17.42 31.07
C ARG A 585 16.10 -18.44 30.18
N LEU A 586 15.44 -19.44 30.77
CA LEU A 586 14.69 -20.47 30.06
C LEU A 586 13.43 -19.90 29.39
N ASP A 587 12.71 -19.03 30.09
CA ASP A 587 11.49 -18.42 29.57
C ASP A 587 11.75 -17.47 28.41
N ILE A 588 12.87 -16.73 28.43
CA ILE A 588 13.28 -15.89 27.28
C ILE A 588 13.48 -16.75 26.02
N GLU A 589 14.26 -17.84 26.13
CA GLU A 589 14.53 -18.74 25.01
C GLU A 589 13.24 -19.38 24.50
N LYS A 590 12.42 -19.90 25.41
CA LYS A 590 11.12 -20.47 25.06
C LYS A 590 10.18 -19.45 24.42
N LEU A 591 10.12 -18.22 24.93
CA LEU A 591 9.26 -17.18 24.37
C LEU A 591 9.70 -16.82 22.96
N CYS A 592 11.01 -16.67 22.73
CA CYS A 592 11.58 -16.46 21.40
C CYS A 592 11.19 -17.58 20.43
N GLU A 593 11.32 -18.85 20.84
CA GLU A 593 10.91 -20.01 20.03
C GLU A 593 9.40 -20.01 19.72
N ARG A 594 8.56 -19.74 20.73
CA ARG A 594 7.09 -19.70 20.58
C ARG A 594 6.63 -18.56 19.67
N VAL A 595 7.28 -17.40 19.73
CA VAL A 595 6.98 -16.29 18.81
C VAL A 595 7.44 -16.61 17.38
N ARG A 596 8.62 -17.22 17.18
CA ARG A 596 9.10 -17.62 15.84
C ARG A 596 8.24 -18.70 15.18
N SER A 597 7.63 -19.56 15.98
CA SER A 597 6.74 -20.64 15.51
C SER A 597 5.28 -20.20 15.56
N ASP A 598 4.55 -20.58 16.61
CA ASP A 598 3.12 -20.32 16.79
C ASP A 598 2.74 -18.84 16.58
N GLY A 599 3.57 -17.90 17.04
CA GLY A 599 3.31 -16.46 16.90
C GLY A 599 3.33 -16.02 15.43
N ALA A 600 4.37 -16.39 14.70
CA ALA A 600 4.53 -16.12 13.28
C ALA A 600 3.40 -16.75 12.46
N ASP A 601 3.04 -18.00 12.74
CA ASP A 601 1.95 -18.70 12.04
C ASP A 601 0.59 -18.03 12.25
N ARG A 602 0.30 -17.59 13.48
CA ARG A 602 -0.93 -16.84 13.80
C ARG A 602 -1.01 -15.55 13.00
N ILE A 603 0.08 -14.78 12.96
CA ILE A 603 0.15 -13.49 12.29
C ILE A 603 0.03 -13.64 10.79
N LYS A 604 0.73 -14.63 10.23
CA LYS A 604 0.59 -15.00 8.83
C LYS A 604 -0.85 -15.33 8.48
N THR A 605 -1.53 -16.13 9.32
CA THR A 605 -2.93 -16.50 9.10
C THR A 605 -3.84 -15.28 9.14
N SER A 606 -3.74 -14.44 10.19
CA SER A 606 -4.60 -13.27 10.37
C SER A 606 -4.41 -12.18 9.31
N ILE A 607 -3.19 -12.02 8.75
CA ILE A 607 -2.85 -10.91 7.84
C ILE A 607 -2.91 -11.31 6.38
N SER A 608 -2.92 -12.60 6.06
CA SER A 608 -2.95 -13.11 4.68
C SER A 608 -4.00 -12.45 3.77
N ILE A 609 -5.16 -12.06 4.34
CA ILE A 609 -6.24 -11.36 3.63
C ILE A 609 -5.83 -9.98 3.08
N LEU A 610 -4.79 -9.34 3.64
CA LEU A 610 -4.28 -8.04 3.22
C LEU A 610 -3.16 -8.15 2.16
N GLY A 611 -2.75 -9.36 1.80
CA GLY A 611 -1.72 -9.64 0.80
C GLY A 611 -0.34 -9.99 1.36
N ASP A 612 0.53 -10.46 0.47
CA ASP A 612 1.84 -11.03 0.81
C ASP A 612 2.82 -9.99 1.37
N GLU A 613 2.79 -8.77 0.83
CA GLU A 613 3.68 -7.68 1.28
C GLU A 613 3.39 -7.27 2.73
N ALA A 614 2.11 -7.05 3.06
CA ALA A 614 1.69 -6.73 4.42
C ALA A 614 2.02 -7.86 5.40
N THR A 615 1.83 -9.11 4.97
CA THR A 615 2.18 -10.30 5.75
C THR A 615 3.68 -10.35 6.04
N LYS A 616 4.51 -10.12 5.02
CA LYS A 616 5.97 -10.11 5.17
C LYS A 616 6.43 -9.02 6.15
N LEU A 617 5.94 -7.79 5.99
CA LEU A 617 6.29 -6.67 6.87
C LEU A 617 5.92 -6.93 8.34
N ALA A 618 4.74 -7.54 8.58
CA ALA A 618 4.31 -7.89 9.92
C ALA A 618 5.18 -8.98 10.56
N LEU A 619 5.59 -9.99 9.78
CA LEU A 619 6.51 -11.02 10.23
C LEU A 619 7.90 -10.46 10.54
N ASP A 620 8.45 -9.64 9.64
CA ASP A 620 9.77 -9.00 9.82
C ASP A 620 9.79 -8.16 11.11
N CYS A 621 8.74 -7.37 11.37
CA CYS A 621 8.61 -6.55 12.58
C CYS A 621 8.68 -7.38 13.88
N ILE A 622 8.10 -8.57 13.89
CA ILE A 622 8.02 -9.38 15.11
C ILE A 622 9.26 -10.23 15.29
N LEU A 623 9.83 -10.72 14.19
CA LEU A 623 11.11 -11.42 14.22
C LEU A 623 12.24 -10.48 14.67
N GLU A 624 12.24 -9.21 14.27
CA GLU A 624 13.16 -8.20 14.80
C GLU A 624 13.04 -8.07 16.33
N GLY A 625 11.81 -8.02 16.86
CA GLY A 625 11.56 -8.02 18.31
C GLY A 625 12.08 -9.27 19.02
N VAL A 626 12.05 -10.44 18.36
CA VAL A 626 12.61 -11.68 18.89
C VAL A 626 14.14 -11.65 18.93
N GLU A 627 14.80 -11.16 17.87
CA GLU A 627 16.26 -10.99 17.87
C GLU A 627 16.68 -10.09 19.03
N ASP A 628 15.98 -8.98 19.21
CA ASP A 628 16.18 -8.01 20.28
C ASP A 628 16.03 -8.58 21.69
N LEU A 629 15.06 -9.47 21.91
CA LEU A 629 14.87 -10.16 23.18
C LEU A 629 15.96 -11.23 23.40
N SER A 630 16.29 -11.99 22.36
CA SER A 630 17.33 -13.03 22.41
C SER A 630 18.72 -12.45 22.70
N ALA A 631 18.99 -11.21 22.27
CA ALA A 631 20.24 -10.50 22.57
C ALA A 631 20.48 -10.25 24.07
N ILE A 632 19.46 -10.43 24.93
CA ILE A 632 19.58 -10.31 26.39
C ILE A 632 20.15 -11.59 27.03
N ILE A 633 20.04 -12.75 26.36
CA ILE A 633 20.50 -14.06 26.87
C ILE A 633 21.95 -14.01 27.41
N PRO A 634 22.95 -13.51 26.66
CA PRO A 634 24.34 -13.49 27.14
C PRO A 634 24.53 -12.65 28.41
N ARG A 635 23.72 -11.59 28.57
CA ARG A 635 23.72 -10.75 29.77
C ARG A 635 23.20 -11.54 30.97
N VAL A 636 22.12 -12.30 30.81
CA VAL A 636 21.57 -13.16 31.88
C VAL A 636 22.57 -14.26 32.25
N ASP A 637 23.17 -14.91 31.25
CA ASP A 637 24.17 -15.97 31.46
C ASP A 637 25.39 -15.43 32.22
N THR A 638 25.88 -14.23 31.89
CA THR A 638 26.98 -13.57 32.61
C THR A 638 26.65 -13.36 34.09
N PHE A 639 25.40 -13.01 34.43
CA PHE A 639 24.97 -12.85 35.81
C PHE A 639 24.84 -14.19 36.55
N ILE A 640 24.30 -15.22 35.89
CA ILE A 640 24.26 -16.59 36.43
C ILE A 640 25.69 -17.05 36.76
N VAL A 641 26.62 -16.89 35.82
CA VAL A 641 28.05 -17.20 36.02
C VAL A 641 28.60 -16.44 37.24
N LYS A 642 28.37 -15.13 37.31
CA LYS A 642 28.85 -14.30 38.43
C LYS A 642 28.33 -14.78 39.78
N VAL A 643 27.04 -15.09 39.89
CA VAL A 643 26.42 -15.61 41.13
C VAL A 643 27.10 -16.90 41.58
N HIS A 644 27.32 -17.84 40.66
CA HIS A 644 27.95 -19.12 41.00
C HIS A 644 29.45 -19.00 41.26
N VAL A 645 30.16 -18.09 40.57
CA VAL A 645 31.56 -17.76 40.86
C VAL A 645 31.70 -17.20 42.28
N ASP A 646 30.90 -16.19 42.65
CA ASP A 646 30.97 -15.57 43.99
C ASP A 646 30.73 -16.61 45.09
N ARG A 647 29.79 -17.55 44.89
CA ARG A 647 29.54 -18.68 45.82
C ARG A 647 30.70 -19.67 45.91
N CYS A 648 31.34 -20.02 44.78
CA CYS A 648 32.50 -20.92 44.78
C CYS A 648 33.74 -20.26 45.42
N VAL A 649 33.93 -18.96 45.18
CA VAL A 649 35.05 -18.17 45.74
C VAL A 649 34.92 -18.02 47.26
N GLU A 650 33.72 -18.09 47.84
CA GLU A 650 33.53 -18.08 49.30
C GLU A 650 34.30 -19.22 49.98
N ALA A 651 34.29 -20.43 49.39
CA ALA A 651 35.05 -21.57 49.89
C ALA A 651 36.57 -21.34 49.81
N LEU A 652 37.05 -20.60 48.80
CA LEU A 652 38.48 -20.27 48.64
C LEU A 652 39.01 -19.35 49.74
N LYS A 653 38.17 -18.62 50.48
CA LYS A 653 38.62 -17.79 51.61
C LYS A 653 39.33 -18.60 52.69
N GLN A 654 39.03 -19.90 52.81
CA GLN A 654 39.67 -20.81 53.76
C GLN A 654 41.16 -21.06 53.45
N LEU A 655 41.62 -20.74 52.24
CA LEU A 655 43.02 -20.85 51.83
C LEU A 655 43.97 -20.06 52.74
N LYS A 656 43.54 -18.92 53.29
CA LYS A 656 44.32 -18.14 54.27
C LYS A 656 44.62 -18.94 55.55
N GLY A 657 43.74 -19.88 55.92
CA GLY A 657 43.89 -20.76 57.09
C GLY A 657 45.04 -21.77 56.98
N ILE A 658 45.54 -22.04 55.76
CA ILE A 658 46.69 -22.94 55.55
C ILE A 658 47.93 -22.42 56.29
N THR A 659 48.17 -21.10 56.26
CA THR A 659 49.31 -20.50 56.98
C THR A 659 49.22 -20.72 58.48
N ALA A 660 48.06 -20.49 59.08
CA ALA A 660 47.83 -20.74 60.52
C ALA A 660 47.98 -22.23 60.89
N THR A 661 47.69 -23.12 59.93
CA THR A 661 47.71 -24.57 60.16
C THR A 661 49.12 -25.13 60.28
N PHE A 662 50.10 -24.59 59.52
CA PHE A 662 51.46 -25.13 59.46
C PHE A 662 52.51 -24.25 60.12
N ARG A 663 52.31 -22.93 60.19
CA ARG A 663 53.29 -21.99 60.73
C ARG A 663 53.46 -22.15 62.24
N MET A 664 54.70 -22.37 62.69
CA MET A 664 55.06 -22.58 64.10
C MET A 664 54.28 -23.73 64.75
N THR A 665 53.90 -24.73 63.95
CA THR A 665 53.23 -25.95 64.43
C THR A 665 54.15 -27.15 64.23
N ASN A 666 54.14 -28.08 65.19
CA ASN A 666 54.85 -29.36 65.06
C ASN A 666 54.12 -30.36 64.15
N LYS A 667 53.28 -29.89 63.21
CA LYS A 667 52.57 -30.77 62.27
C LYS A 667 53.54 -31.38 61.26
N PRO A 668 53.34 -32.66 60.89
CA PRO A 668 54.13 -33.35 59.87
C PRO A 668 53.86 -32.78 58.47
N MET A 669 54.67 -33.19 57.49
CA MET A 669 54.50 -32.84 56.08
C MET A 669 53.10 -33.24 55.59
N PRO A 670 52.37 -32.38 54.86
CA PRO A 670 51.05 -32.73 54.33
C PRO A 670 51.14 -33.88 53.32
N THR A 671 50.22 -34.84 53.44
CA THR A 671 50.06 -35.98 52.51
C THR A 671 48.70 -36.01 51.83
N ARG A 672 47.76 -35.14 52.26
CA ARG A 672 46.42 -35.00 51.70
C ARG A 672 46.12 -33.53 51.41
N HIS A 673 45.23 -33.30 50.46
CA HIS A 673 44.69 -31.98 50.18
C HIS A 673 43.88 -31.44 51.37
N SER A 674 43.66 -30.13 51.41
CA SER A 674 42.87 -29.43 52.40
C SER A 674 41.40 -29.84 52.31
N HIS A 675 40.69 -29.82 53.44
CA HIS A 675 39.30 -30.28 53.53
C HIS A 675 38.32 -29.42 52.71
N PHE A 676 38.64 -28.15 52.46
CA PHE A 676 37.75 -27.24 51.73
C PHE A 676 37.83 -27.43 50.20
N VAL A 677 38.88 -28.05 49.66
CA VAL A 677 39.11 -28.13 48.20
C VAL A 677 37.97 -28.85 47.47
N PRO A 678 37.49 -30.02 47.93
CA PRO A 678 36.34 -30.68 47.29
C PRO A 678 35.04 -29.86 47.37
N SER A 679 34.94 -28.90 48.30
CA SER A 679 33.75 -28.05 48.46
C SER A 679 33.76 -26.80 47.57
N ILE A 680 34.86 -26.49 46.89
CA ILE A 680 34.99 -25.27 46.06
C ILE A 680 33.92 -25.25 44.95
N LEU A 681 33.75 -26.35 44.23
CA LEU A 681 32.79 -26.46 43.12
C LEU A 681 31.45 -27.09 43.54
N ALA A 682 31.20 -27.29 44.83
CA ALA A 682 29.92 -27.83 45.32
C ALA A 682 28.70 -26.95 44.97
N PRO A 683 28.79 -25.59 44.99
CA PRO A 683 27.69 -24.74 44.52
C PRO A 683 27.38 -24.96 43.03
N LEU A 684 28.40 -25.22 42.21
CA LEU A 684 28.24 -25.52 40.79
C LEU A 684 27.62 -26.90 40.56
N GLN A 685 28.00 -27.90 41.37
CA GLN A 685 27.34 -29.22 41.35
C GLN A 685 25.84 -29.09 41.63
N THR A 686 25.48 -28.31 42.66
CA THR A 686 24.08 -28.04 43.02
C THR A 686 23.32 -27.36 41.88
N PHE A 687 23.96 -26.43 41.18
CA PHE A 687 23.39 -25.78 40.00
C PHE A 687 23.15 -26.77 38.86
N VAL A 688 24.12 -27.62 38.52
CA VAL A 688 24.00 -28.61 37.43
C VAL A 688 22.96 -29.69 37.76
N ASP A 689 22.88 -30.10 39.02
CA ASP A 689 21.93 -31.14 39.46
C ASP A 689 20.49 -30.62 39.56
N ASN A 690 20.28 -29.30 39.57
CA ASN A 690 18.96 -28.69 39.60
C ASN A 690 18.14 -29.08 38.35
N GLU A 691 16.93 -29.59 38.57
CA GLU A 691 16.00 -29.98 37.49
C GLU A 691 15.73 -28.87 36.49
N ARG A 692 15.74 -27.60 36.92
CA ARG A 692 15.57 -26.46 36.01
C ARG A 692 16.78 -26.27 35.11
N THR A 693 17.99 -26.42 35.63
CA THR A 693 19.22 -26.34 34.82
C THR A 693 19.30 -27.45 33.78
N LYS A 694 18.76 -28.63 34.09
CA LYS A 694 18.69 -29.75 33.12
C LYS A 694 17.80 -29.45 31.92
N ALA A 695 16.94 -28.43 31.99
CA ALA A 695 16.14 -27.96 30.86
C ALA A 695 16.94 -27.09 29.87
N LEU A 696 18.12 -26.56 30.27
CA LEU A 696 19.00 -25.88 29.33
C LEU A 696 19.58 -26.85 28.30
N SER A 697 19.94 -26.32 27.13
CA SER A 697 20.71 -27.07 26.15
C SER A 697 22.06 -27.52 26.74
N LYS A 698 22.51 -28.72 26.37
CA LYS A 698 23.82 -29.24 26.84
C LYS A 698 24.98 -28.28 26.51
N THR A 699 24.89 -27.58 25.39
CA THR A 699 25.87 -26.58 24.96
C THR A 699 25.88 -25.39 25.90
N SER A 700 24.73 -24.78 26.17
CA SER A 700 24.63 -23.61 27.06
C SER A 700 25.00 -23.97 28.50
N THR A 701 24.60 -25.15 28.99
CA THR A 701 25.04 -25.64 30.30
C THR A 701 26.55 -25.79 30.35
N HIS A 702 27.17 -26.38 29.33
CA HIS A 702 28.62 -26.54 29.24
C HIS A 702 29.33 -25.19 29.22
N GLU A 703 28.87 -24.22 28.41
CA GLU A 703 29.42 -22.87 28.35
C GLU A 703 29.40 -22.16 29.70
N ILE A 704 28.25 -22.16 30.41
CA ILE A 704 28.13 -21.58 31.75
C ILE A 704 29.07 -22.28 32.74
N VAL A 705 29.08 -23.62 32.75
CA VAL A 705 29.93 -24.42 33.65
C VAL A 705 31.41 -24.14 33.40
N THR A 706 31.85 -24.16 32.14
CA THR A 706 33.24 -23.85 31.77
C THR A 706 33.62 -22.44 32.23
N GLN A 707 32.77 -21.44 31.98
CA GLN A 707 33.05 -20.06 32.36
C GLN A 707 33.15 -19.89 33.89
N VAL A 708 32.28 -20.56 34.67
CA VAL A 708 32.38 -20.56 36.14
C VAL A 708 33.69 -21.20 36.59
N VAL A 709 34.01 -22.40 36.09
CA VAL A 709 35.22 -23.14 36.50
C VAL A 709 36.49 -22.37 36.17
N GLU A 710 36.61 -21.82 34.96
CA GLU A 710 37.76 -20.99 34.55
C GLU A 710 37.91 -19.77 35.46
N THR A 711 36.83 -19.02 35.68
CA THR A 711 36.88 -17.81 36.53
C THR A 711 37.23 -18.13 37.98
N VAL A 712 36.70 -19.23 38.53
CA VAL A 712 37.06 -19.72 39.87
C VAL A 712 38.52 -20.14 39.92
N CYS A 713 39.03 -20.79 38.87
CA CYS A 713 40.42 -21.19 38.75
C CYS A 713 41.35 -19.97 38.70
N GLU A 714 41.00 -18.91 37.97
CA GLU A 714 41.75 -17.65 37.95
C GLU A 714 41.84 -17.04 39.35
N LYS A 715 40.70 -16.96 40.06
CA LYS A 715 40.66 -16.44 41.44
C LYS A 715 41.42 -17.30 42.43
N TYR A 716 41.39 -18.61 42.26
CA TYR A 716 42.24 -19.50 43.05
C TYR A 716 43.73 -19.22 42.75
N GLY A 717 44.12 -19.14 41.47
CA GLY A 717 45.47 -18.76 41.05
C GLY A 717 45.96 -17.47 41.69
N GLU A 718 45.13 -16.42 41.68
CA GLU A 718 45.40 -15.14 42.36
C GLU A 718 45.67 -15.34 43.86
N LEU A 719 44.73 -15.95 44.59
CA LEU A 719 44.84 -16.14 46.04
C LEU A 719 46.02 -17.03 46.44
N ALA A 720 46.32 -18.07 45.65
CA ALA A 720 47.45 -18.96 45.88
C ALA A 720 48.79 -18.23 45.67
N ARG A 721 48.92 -17.42 44.62
CA ARG A 721 50.11 -16.59 44.36
C ARG A 721 50.35 -15.58 45.49
N ASP A 722 49.30 -14.89 45.94
CA ASP A 722 49.39 -13.93 47.04
C ASP A 722 49.84 -14.61 48.35
N LEU A 723 49.32 -15.82 48.61
CA LEU A 723 49.73 -16.61 49.76
C LEU A 723 51.20 -17.02 49.68
N LEU A 724 51.64 -17.53 48.52
CA LEU A 724 53.03 -17.93 48.28
C LEU A 724 53.99 -16.74 48.39
N GLU A 725 53.62 -15.57 47.87
CA GLU A 725 54.43 -14.36 48.01
C GLU A 725 54.56 -13.93 49.48
N THR A 726 53.45 -14.00 50.24
CA THR A 726 53.45 -13.71 51.68
C THR A 726 54.35 -14.68 52.44
N VAL A 727 54.27 -15.98 52.13
CA VAL A 727 55.11 -17.02 52.74
C VAL A 727 56.59 -16.76 52.43
N LYS A 728 56.96 -16.53 51.17
CA LYS A 728 58.33 -16.21 50.75
C LYS A 728 58.90 -14.97 51.46
N LYS A 729 58.10 -13.90 51.56
CA LYS A 729 58.49 -12.68 52.30
C LYS A 729 58.74 -12.98 53.79
N THR A 730 57.84 -13.73 54.43
CA THR A 730 57.98 -14.07 55.85
C THR A 730 59.17 -14.98 56.13
N GLU A 731 59.47 -15.93 55.24
CA GLU A 731 60.63 -16.81 55.34
C GLU A 731 61.94 -16.04 55.17
N ALA A 732 62.02 -15.14 54.18
CA ALA A 732 63.18 -14.28 53.98
C ALA A 732 63.45 -13.38 55.20
N SER A 733 62.40 -12.85 55.84
CA SER A 733 62.54 -12.11 57.10
C SER A 733 63.02 -12.98 58.26
N LEU A 734 62.50 -14.21 58.38
CA LEU A 734 62.90 -15.17 59.42
C LEU A 734 64.36 -15.62 59.27
N ASN A 735 64.81 -15.88 58.04
CA ASN A 735 66.20 -16.25 57.78
C ASN A 735 67.16 -15.10 58.09
N ARG A 736 66.84 -13.85 57.68
CA ARG A 736 67.62 -12.67 58.07
C ARG A 736 67.72 -12.47 59.59
N LEU A 737 66.66 -12.82 60.34
CA LEU A 737 66.66 -12.76 61.80
C LEU A 737 67.52 -13.86 62.43
N LYS A 738 67.43 -15.09 61.91
CA LYS A 738 68.25 -16.23 62.35
C LYS A 738 69.74 -15.98 62.09
N ASP A 739 70.07 -15.41 60.94
CA ASP A 739 71.44 -15.02 60.56
C ASP A 739 72.01 -13.97 61.53
N ARG A 740 71.20 -12.98 61.96
CA ARG A 740 71.59 -11.99 62.98
C ARG A 740 71.72 -12.57 64.39
N GLN A 741 71.05 -13.68 64.69
CA GLN A 741 71.11 -14.36 66.00
C GLN A 741 72.17 -15.46 66.07
N GLY A 742 72.94 -15.71 65.00
CA GLY A 742 74.02 -16.70 64.99
C GLY A 742 73.55 -18.15 65.15
N LYS A 743 72.26 -18.44 64.92
CA LYS A 743 71.72 -19.81 64.89
C LYS A 743 71.90 -20.37 63.49
N ALA A 744 72.60 -21.50 63.35
CA ALA A 744 72.75 -22.21 62.09
C ALA A 744 71.36 -22.57 61.50
N SER A 745 71.19 -22.37 60.20
CA SER A 745 70.04 -22.84 59.44
C SER A 745 70.03 -24.37 59.45
N ASN A 746 69.16 -24.97 60.27
CA ASN A 746 68.87 -26.41 60.13
C ASN A 746 68.26 -26.62 58.74
N ALA A 747 68.86 -27.52 57.94
CA ALA A 747 68.35 -28.03 56.66
C ALA A 747 67.15 -28.99 56.85
N GLY A 748 66.27 -28.67 57.81
CA GLY A 748 65.02 -29.36 58.03
C GLY A 748 63.90 -28.66 57.28
N THR A 749 62.93 -29.44 56.79
CA THR A 749 61.78 -28.96 56.03
C THR A 749 61.04 -27.84 56.78
N GLY A 750 61.05 -26.64 56.20
CA GLY A 750 60.52 -25.44 56.82
C GLY A 750 59.01 -25.38 56.79
N ASP A 751 58.42 -24.48 57.58
CA ASP A 751 56.96 -24.22 57.52
C ASP A 751 56.54 -23.73 56.12
N SER A 752 57.44 -23.04 55.40
CA SER A 752 57.28 -22.62 54.01
C SER A 752 57.10 -23.81 53.07
N ASP A 753 57.99 -24.81 53.17
CA ASP A 753 57.92 -26.06 52.40
C ASP A 753 56.61 -26.81 52.62
N LYS A 754 56.12 -26.85 53.86
CA LYS A 754 54.83 -27.48 54.21
C LYS A 754 53.64 -26.75 53.57
N ILE A 755 53.66 -25.41 53.55
CA ILE A 755 52.59 -24.61 52.96
C ILE A 755 52.58 -24.76 51.44
N CYS A 756 53.75 -24.69 50.79
CA CYS A 756 53.87 -24.95 49.35
C CYS A 756 53.42 -26.36 48.99
N ARG A 757 53.80 -27.37 49.80
CA ARG A 757 53.35 -28.75 49.60
C ARG A 757 51.83 -28.90 49.76
N GLN A 758 51.21 -28.22 50.72
CA GLN A 758 49.75 -28.24 50.89
C GLN A 758 49.06 -27.65 49.65
N LEU A 759 49.50 -26.48 49.18
CA LEU A 759 48.93 -25.86 47.98
C LEU A 759 49.07 -26.77 46.75
N TYR A 760 50.18 -27.51 46.62
CA TYR A 760 50.38 -28.47 45.52
C TYR A 760 49.35 -29.60 45.55
N LEU A 761 49.11 -30.17 46.73
CA LEU A 761 48.09 -31.20 46.90
C LEU A 761 46.68 -30.65 46.66
N ASP A 762 46.44 -29.39 47.05
CA ASP A 762 45.16 -28.71 46.84
C ASP A 762 44.90 -28.43 45.35
N ALA A 763 45.89 -27.95 44.61
CA ALA A 763 45.80 -27.73 43.16
C ALA A 763 45.55 -29.05 42.40
N LYS A 764 46.19 -30.15 42.82
CA LYS A 764 45.97 -31.49 42.23
C LYS A 764 44.57 -32.03 42.51
N GLU A 765 44.04 -31.80 43.71
CA GLU A 765 42.65 -32.18 44.00
C GLU A 765 41.68 -31.30 43.20
N PHE A 766 41.93 -30.00 43.08
CA PHE A 766 41.12 -29.09 42.29
C PHE A 766 41.09 -29.49 40.80
N GLU A 767 42.23 -29.94 40.24
CA GLU A 767 42.30 -30.55 38.90
C GLU A 767 41.29 -31.71 38.74
N THR A 768 41.21 -32.57 39.76
CA THR A 768 40.29 -33.71 39.76
C THR A 768 38.84 -33.24 39.84
N GLN A 769 38.55 -32.15 40.54
CA GLN A 769 37.21 -31.56 40.58
C GLN A 769 36.84 -30.92 39.23
N MET A 770 37.75 -30.20 38.56
CA MET A 770 37.50 -29.61 37.22
C MET A 770 37.09 -30.67 36.19
N LYS A 771 37.79 -31.82 36.16
CA LYS A 771 37.50 -32.93 35.25
C LYS A 771 36.09 -33.50 35.42
N LYS A 772 35.52 -33.45 36.63
CA LYS A 772 34.13 -33.92 36.87
C LYS A 772 33.10 -33.05 36.15
N PHE A 773 33.41 -31.78 35.92
CA PHE A 773 32.57 -30.83 35.21
C PHE A 773 32.86 -30.78 33.70
N GLY A 774 33.68 -31.72 33.19
CA GLY A 774 34.02 -31.79 31.76
C GLY A 774 35.05 -30.76 31.29
N VAL A 775 35.68 -30.01 32.20
CA VAL A 775 36.73 -29.04 31.87
C VAL A 775 38.10 -29.74 31.93
N ASP A 776 38.79 -29.85 30.80
CA ASP A 776 40.16 -30.40 30.76
C ASP A 776 41.15 -29.33 31.28
N PRO A 777 41.89 -29.59 32.36
CA PRO A 777 42.87 -28.66 32.90
C PRO A 777 43.99 -28.28 31.92
N ARG A 778 44.23 -29.09 30.87
CA ARG A 778 45.22 -28.79 29.83
C ARG A 778 44.79 -27.61 28.95
N ASP A 779 43.48 -27.50 28.71
CA ASP A 779 42.89 -26.47 27.87
C ASP A 779 42.72 -25.15 28.64
N SER A 780 42.65 -25.22 29.98
CA SER A 780 42.58 -24.07 30.87
C SER A 780 43.92 -23.34 31.01
N ASN A 781 44.00 -22.11 30.49
CA ASN A 781 45.12 -21.20 30.76
C ASN A 781 45.21 -20.85 32.25
N ALA A 782 44.05 -20.69 32.91
CA ALA A 782 43.97 -20.35 34.32
C ALA A 782 44.56 -21.45 35.21
N PHE A 783 44.27 -22.72 34.90
CA PHE A 783 44.81 -23.84 35.65
C PHE A 783 46.30 -24.02 35.41
N ARG A 784 46.80 -23.85 34.17
CA ARG A 784 48.24 -23.87 33.90
C ARG A 784 48.99 -22.83 34.74
N ALA A 785 48.48 -21.61 34.82
CA ALA A 785 49.07 -20.56 35.64
C ALA A 785 49.04 -20.88 37.15
N LEU A 786 47.95 -21.47 37.65
CA LEU A 786 47.86 -21.96 39.04
C LEU A 786 48.87 -23.08 39.29
N TRP A 787 48.96 -24.04 38.39
CA TRP A 787 49.85 -25.20 38.51
C TRP A 787 51.31 -24.78 38.54
N GLU A 788 51.76 -23.96 37.58
CA GLU A 788 53.12 -23.43 37.52
C GLU A 788 53.52 -22.68 38.80
N ALA A 789 52.61 -21.85 39.34
CA ALA A 789 52.87 -21.08 40.55
C ALA A 789 53.13 -21.98 41.77
N VAL A 790 52.41 -23.09 41.86
CA VAL A 790 52.43 -23.98 43.02
C VAL A 790 53.50 -25.06 42.89
N GLU A 791 53.74 -25.57 41.68
CA GLU A 791 54.81 -26.53 41.38
C GLU A 791 56.20 -25.92 41.63
N ALA A 792 56.42 -24.67 41.22
CA ALA A 792 57.68 -23.96 41.46
C ALA A 792 58.02 -23.75 42.96
N GLY A 793 57.02 -23.87 43.84
CA GLY A 793 57.21 -23.73 45.29
C GLY A 793 57.33 -25.05 46.04
N ALA A 794 56.98 -26.19 45.44
CA ALA A 794 56.90 -27.46 46.14
C ALA A 794 58.28 -28.14 46.24
N PRO A 795 58.71 -28.60 47.43
CA PRO A 795 59.97 -29.33 47.57
C PRO A 795 59.89 -30.68 46.84
N GLU A 796 60.95 -31.05 46.09
CA GLU A 796 61.11 -32.38 45.51
C GLU A 796 61.22 -33.41 46.64
N ILE A 797 60.22 -34.28 46.78
CA ILE A 797 60.30 -35.44 47.66
C ILE A 797 60.97 -36.55 46.85
N SER A 798 62.26 -36.79 47.08
CA SER A 798 62.87 -38.06 46.66
C SER A 798 62.13 -39.19 47.37
N ALA A 799 61.48 -40.06 46.59
CA ALA A 799 60.82 -41.25 47.09
C ALA A 799 61.79 -42.19 47.83
#